data_AF-A0A424TJN7-F1
#
_entry.id   AF-A0A424TJN7-F1
#
_cell.length_a   1.000
_cell.length_b   1.000
_cell.length_c   1.000
_cell.angle_alpha   90.00
_cell.angle_beta   90.00
_cell.angle_gamma   90.00
#
_symmetry.space_group_name_H-M   'P 1'
#
loop_
_entity.id
_entity.type
_entity.pdbx_description
1 polymer ?
#
loop_
_entity_poly.entity_id
_entity_poly.type
_entity_poly.pdbx_seq_one_letter_code
_entity_poly.pdbx_strand_id
1 'polypeptide(L)'
;MMRTVIRTLATILSGWSFALAGAASADTRHLDARMNHADARHLLERAGIGAHPVEIKPMLQMTRREAIEHMVQQLDVSAPFLDPPDTYESRYPHHVSEGDHESADRQAFQIARNREMDAFRQWWISELISSPNPAGERLILLWHNHFVTAYSGLNEEVDAMTSQHMMLRDKGSGSFRDLLQAIIRDAAMLNYLDNSSNRKESPNENLARELLELFVMGEGHYSEKDVKEVARSLTGYDYNRLRRFEFEFNMWSHDKGTKTVFGQRGAFDGDDIVNLLLDQPQTALFLAETFWRAYVSEFNTDPVEQAKIAKAFRDSDYDIRTLLRAVWSSQAFWDASNRGTIIKSPVDLMIGSIRTSGKLPEDWQMLPYTLADLGQNLFEPPNVAGWPGGADWLTPARIVKRTEAVTTLAETPAWEPTDDQPVPAMMMAGDAGDNRIRVRYAAEDFEGPPAFLVRAFADEIGKDILWKSAVVQAQGGRDTARYGRADGGGGLNWTTAEFDLPPEIATPTSFQVAFVNDHCCGVGGSDGGDRNLFIDWLQFNDRLFLANDGMQRPGCRGSSSDNPAGNFYCSGHLQLSQSISVSASTANVDVEEPQGLQVGRIYYDGGRAFDRGRDHNWFSIGLDDVVFEDITIEALMFEITAKRIDGRMGLTLRLNERNCFPDCWNDRWPNASWTNRGTPYKEVEIPLTSRTDRTSERQFSQMTDQQRRLVSALWHSLPVMMTEMQKGRNWRRRDGEATLGTWQPILKSFEAKFQRSRFARLAPSEPVIITKPASDGAAMMGMMMASMADDAPFVLGLLRDDLDWTDQPAASVLDQPALGLLAGAITGPDDGFGFAELVREPAYQVK
;
A
#
# COMPACT_ATOMS: atom_id res chain seq x y z
N MET A 1 29.91 -49.80 57.25
CA MET A 1 29.32 -48.47 57.51
C MET A 1 29.02 -47.81 56.16
N MET A 2 28.05 -48.36 55.44
CA MET A 2 27.55 -47.91 54.13
C MET A 2 26.34 -48.81 53.86
N ARG A 3 25.19 -48.47 54.47
CA ARG A 3 23.88 -49.13 54.28
C ARG A 3 22.75 -48.41 55.03
N THR A 4 22.65 -47.08 54.95
CA THR A 4 21.49 -46.35 55.54
C THR A 4 21.22 -44.95 54.95
N VAL A 5 21.06 -44.79 53.63
CA VAL A 5 20.48 -43.54 53.05
C VAL A 5 19.57 -43.85 51.83
N ILE A 6 18.95 -45.02 51.79
CA ILE A 6 17.94 -45.37 50.75
C ILE A 6 16.67 -45.81 51.47
N ARG A 7 15.89 -44.83 51.99
CA ARG A 7 14.47 -45.03 52.38
C ARG A 7 13.66 -43.77 52.72
N THR A 8 14.14 -42.56 52.43
CA THR A 8 13.42 -41.32 52.78
C THR A 8 13.30 -40.35 51.60
N LEU A 9 12.86 -40.84 50.43
CA LEU A 9 12.58 -40.00 49.25
C LEU A 9 11.51 -40.61 48.32
N ALA A 10 10.60 -41.42 48.86
CA ALA A 10 9.58 -42.13 48.09
C ALA A 10 8.13 -41.89 48.59
N THR A 11 7.84 -40.75 49.23
CA THR A 11 6.48 -40.49 49.75
C THR A 11 6.01 -39.03 49.70
N ILE A 12 6.62 -38.19 48.85
CA ILE A 12 6.15 -36.79 48.60
C ILE A 12 6.03 -36.45 47.10
N LEU A 13 6.20 -37.42 46.18
CA LEU A 13 6.13 -37.18 44.72
C LEU A 13 4.96 -37.87 44.00
N SER A 14 3.91 -38.29 44.73
CA SER A 14 2.71 -38.91 44.13
C SER A 14 1.40 -38.18 44.46
N GLY A 15 1.46 -36.99 45.07
CA GLY A 15 0.28 -36.21 45.47
C GLY A 15 0.00 -34.95 44.65
N TRP A 16 0.87 -34.58 43.71
CA TRP A 16 0.80 -33.29 42.98
C TRP A 16 0.67 -33.48 41.46
N SER A 17 0.04 -34.59 41.04
CA SER A 17 -0.28 -34.83 39.62
C SER A 17 -1.72 -35.31 39.39
N PHE A 18 -2.61 -35.16 40.37
CA PHE A 18 -4.02 -35.58 40.25
C PHE A 18 -5.04 -34.59 40.83
N ALA A 19 -4.70 -33.30 40.94
CA ALA A 19 -5.61 -32.27 41.47
C ALA A 19 -5.75 -31.02 40.55
N LEU A 20 -5.45 -31.16 39.25
CA LEU A 20 -5.84 -30.18 38.22
C LEU A 20 -6.66 -30.81 37.07
N ALA A 21 -6.99 -32.11 37.15
CA ALA A 21 -7.84 -32.80 36.17
C ALA A 21 -9.34 -32.70 36.47
N GLY A 22 -9.78 -31.63 37.15
CA GLY A 22 -11.10 -31.57 37.78
C GLY A 22 -11.75 -30.20 37.75
N ALA A 23 -11.58 -29.43 36.66
CA ALA A 23 -12.47 -28.33 36.30
C ALA A 23 -12.28 -28.02 34.81
N ALA A 24 -13.38 -28.04 34.05
CA ALA A 24 -13.50 -27.81 32.60
C ALA A 24 -13.19 -29.01 31.68
N SER A 25 -13.94 -30.11 31.79
CA SER A 25 -14.21 -30.94 30.60
C SER A 25 -15.39 -30.32 29.85
N ALA A 26 -15.12 -29.34 28.99
CA ALA A 26 -15.96 -29.17 27.81
C ALA A 26 -15.88 -30.50 27.02
N ASP A 27 -16.97 -30.91 26.38
CA ASP A 27 -17.00 -32.19 25.67
C ASP A 27 -16.14 -32.14 24.39
N THR A 28 -14.81 -32.27 24.55
CA THR A 28 -13.84 -32.25 23.46
C THR A 28 -13.83 -33.55 22.66
N ARG A 29 -14.69 -34.53 22.98
CA ARG A 29 -14.77 -35.81 22.25
C ARG A 29 -15.07 -35.61 20.78
N HIS A 30 -15.78 -34.54 20.43
CA HIS A 30 -16.08 -34.20 19.05
C HIS A 30 -14.82 -33.85 18.23
N LEU A 31 -13.72 -33.45 18.86
CA LEU A 31 -12.44 -33.13 18.19
C LEU A 31 -11.63 -34.36 17.82
N ASP A 32 -11.89 -35.49 18.47
CA ASP A 32 -11.20 -36.77 18.20
C ASP A 32 -11.91 -37.55 17.07
N ALA A 33 -13.00 -37.00 16.53
CA ALA A 33 -13.66 -37.53 15.33
C ALA A 33 -12.76 -37.36 14.10
N ARG A 34 -12.71 -38.39 13.26
CA ARG A 34 -12.06 -38.30 11.94
C ARG A 34 -12.81 -37.33 11.04
N MET A 35 -12.05 -36.56 10.26
CA MET A 35 -12.60 -35.63 9.27
C MET A 35 -13.32 -36.41 8.17
N ASN A 36 -14.55 -35.99 7.87
CA ASN A 36 -15.23 -36.35 6.62
C ASN A 36 -15.07 -35.21 5.59
N HIS A 37 -15.53 -35.42 4.35
CA HIS A 37 -15.43 -34.41 3.29
C HIS A 37 -16.08 -33.08 3.66
N ALA A 38 -17.25 -33.11 4.29
CA ALA A 38 -17.97 -31.91 4.69
C ALA A 38 -17.23 -31.17 5.83
N ASP A 39 -16.59 -31.89 6.75
CA ASP A 39 -15.77 -31.31 7.82
C ASP A 39 -14.51 -30.65 7.25
N ALA A 40 -13.79 -31.35 6.36
CA ALA A 40 -12.58 -30.83 5.72
C ALA A 40 -12.85 -29.58 4.89
N ARG A 41 -13.90 -29.63 4.05
CA ARG A 41 -14.34 -28.48 3.27
C ARG A 41 -14.74 -27.29 4.14
N HIS A 42 -15.54 -27.53 5.18
CA HIS A 42 -15.98 -26.48 6.10
C HIS A 42 -14.78 -25.80 6.78
N LEU A 43 -13.81 -26.58 7.25
CA LEU A 43 -12.60 -26.02 7.85
C LEU A 43 -11.78 -25.20 6.84
N LEU A 44 -11.53 -25.74 5.65
CA LEU A 44 -10.76 -25.05 4.60
C LEU A 44 -11.42 -23.74 4.15
N GLU A 45 -12.72 -23.76 3.85
CA GLU A 45 -13.44 -22.55 3.41
C GLU A 45 -13.60 -21.50 4.52
N ARG A 46 -13.60 -21.90 5.80
CA ARG A 46 -13.74 -20.99 6.94
C ARG A 46 -12.40 -20.45 7.43
N ALA A 47 -11.38 -21.30 7.51
CA ALA A 47 -10.08 -20.95 8.05
C ALA A 47 -9.13 -20.42 6.97
N GLY A 48 -9.27 -20.87 5.72
CA GLY A 48 -8.51 -20.42 4.55
C GLY A 48 -9.39 -19.82 3.45
N ILE A 49 -9.00 -19.98 2.19
CA ILE A 49 -9.67 -19.40 1.02
C ILE A 49 -9.87 -20.50 -0.01
N GLY A 50 -11.11 -20.94 -0.19
CA GLY A 50 -11.43 -22.10 -1.03
C GLY A 50 -11.10 -23.44 -0.39
N ALA A 51 -11.45 -24.53 -1.08
CA ALA A 51 -11.21 -25.90 -0.61
C ALA A 51 -11.02 -26.86 -1.80
N HIS A 52 -9.81 -26.88 -2.35
CA HIS A 52 -9.51 -27.75 -3.48
C HIS A 52 -9.44 -29.23 -3.03
N PRO A 53 -9.82 -30.22 -3.87
CA PRO A 53 -9.71 -31.64 -3.52
C PRO A 53 -8.32 -32.09 -3.07
N VAL A 54 -7.25 -31.47 -3.58
CA VAL A 54 -5.85 -31.72 -3.18
C VAL A 54 -5.61 -31.36 -1.71
N GLU A 55 -6.26 -30.31 -1.20
CA GLU A 55 -6.17 -29.91 0.22
C GLU A 55 -7.10 -30.76 1.10
N ILE A 56 -8.27 -31.18 0.58
CA ILE A 56 -9.25 -32.01 1.30
C ILE A 56 -8.70 -33.41 1.58
N LYS A 57 -8.07 -34.05 0.59
CA LYS A 57 -7.67 -35.47 0.65
C LYS A 57 -6.72 -35.78 1.83
N PRO A 58 -5.68 -34.99 2.12
CA PRO A 58 -4.85 -35.15 3.31
C PRO A 58 -5.64 -35.02 4.62
N MET A 59 -6.59 -34.08 4.70
CA MET A 59 -7.38 -33.84 5.92
C MET A 59 -8.25 -35.03 6.31
N LEU A 60 -8.72 -35.84 5.36
CA LEU A 60 -9.54 -37.04 5.64
C LEU A 60 -8.80 -38.11 6.46
N GLN A 61 -7.46 -38.05 6.51
CA GLN A 61 -6.65 -38.94 7.34
C GLN A 61 -6.43 -38.40 8.75
N MET A 62 -6.90 -37.19 9.03
CA MET A 62 -6.73 -36.49 10.30
C MET A 62 -8.02 -36.54 11.13
N THR A 63 -7.85 -36.41 12.44
CA THR A 63 -8.93 -35.98 13.35
C THR A 63 -9.15 -34.48 13.21
N ARG A 64 -10.32 -33.97 13.66
CA ARG A 64 -10.57 -32.51 13.69
C ARG A 64 -9.48 -31.76 14.45
N ARG A 65 -8.99 -32.33 15.56
CA ARG A 65 -7.88 -31.76 16.33
C ARG A 65 -6.60 -31.61 15.50
N GLU A 66 -6.20 -32.68 14.82
CA GLU A 66 -4.99 -32.66 13.98
C GLU A 66 -5.14 -31.69 12.80
N ALA A 67 -6.31 -31.62 12.17
CA ALA A 67 -6.60 -30.67 11.11
C ALA A 67 -6.57 -29.20 11.59
N ILE A 68 -7.10 -28.92 12.79
CA ILE A 68 -7.01 -27.59 13.40
C ILE A 68 -5.55 -27.19 13.64
N GLU A 69 -4.73 -28.07 14.22
CA GLU A 69 -3.31 -27.77 14.43
C GLU A 69 -2.56 -27.57 13.11
N HIS A 70 -2.92 -28.31 12.06
CA HIS A 70 -2.38 -28.08 10.72
C HIS A 70 -2.70 -26.67 10.22
N MET A 71 -3.95 -26.20 10.34
CA MET A 71 -4.33 -24.83 9.96
C MET A 71 -3.63 -23.77 10.81
N VAL A 72 -3.45 -24.00 12.11
CA VAL A 72 -2.76 -23.05 13.02
C VAL A 72 -1.28 -22.89 12.66
N GLN A 73 -0.63 -23.95 12.15
CA GLN A 73 0.75 -23.89 11.67
C GLN A 73 0.89 -23.04 10.40
N GLN A 74 -0.16 -22.99 9.57
CA GLN A 74 -0.22 -22.20 8.34
C GLN A 74 -0.56 -20.71 8.56
N LEU A 75 -0.73 -20.26 9.80
CA LEU A 75 -0.99 -18.85 10.09
C LEU A 75 0.23 -17.96 9.88
N ASP A 76 1.43 -18.55 9.84
CA ASP A 76 2.65 -17.81 9.55
C ASP A 76 2.80 -17.58 8.05
N VAL A 77 2.74 -16.31 7.64
CA VAL A 77 2.94 -15.85 6.26
C VAL A 77 4.01 -14.76 6.21
N SER A 78 4.88 -14.68 7.22
CA SER A 78 6.03 -13.77 7.20
C SER A 78 7.07 -14.19 6.15
N ALA A 79 7.10 -15.48 5.78
CA ALA A 79 7.86 -16.05 4.67
C ALA A 79 7.46 -17.54 4.43
N PRO A 80 7.59 -18.08 3.22
CA PRO A 80 7.81 -17.38 1.95
C PRO A 80 6.51 -16.77 1.40
N PHE A 81 6.65 -15.67 0.68
CA PHE A 81 5.61 -15.03 -0.13
C PHE A 81 6.25 -14.63 -1.48
N LEU A 82 5.45 -14.38 -2.52
CA LEU A 82 5.92 -13.85 -3.81
C LEU A 82 6.62 -12.52 -3.59
N ASP A 83 7.75 -12.28 -4.27
CA ASP A 83 8.44 -11.00 -4.14
C ASP A 83 7.48 -9.85 -4.48
N PRO A 84 7.35 -8.84 -3.60
CA PRO A 84 6.49 -7.71 -3.86
C PRO A 84 7.08 -6.86 -4.99
N PRO A 85 6.27 -6.05 -5.70
CA PRO A 85 6.76 -5.25 -6.81
C PRO A 85 7.99 -4.40 -6.42
N ASP A 86 8.98 -4.33 -7.33
CA ASP A 86 10.30 -3.65 -7.21
C ASP A 86 10.26 -2.19 -6.72
N THR A 87 9.07 -1.60 -6.63
CA THR A 87 8.78 -0.31 -5.97
C THR A 87 9.42 -0.16 -4.59
N TYR A 88 9.47 -1.23 -3.80
CA TYR A 88 10.04 -1.17 -2.44
C TYR A 88 11.57 -1.04 -2.45
N GLU A 89 12.25 -1.62 -3.44
CA GLU A 89 13.71 -1.75 -3.47
C GLU A 89 14.40 -0.76 -4.43
N SER A 90 13.72 -0.31 -5.49
CA SER A 90 14.37 0.45 -6.58
C SER A 90 14.55 1.95 -6.31
N ARG A 91 13.54 2.66 -5.77
CA ARG A 91 13.64 4.10 -5.45
C ARG A 91 12.54 4.61 -4.52
N TYR A 92 12.91 5.30 -3.44
CA TYR A 92 11.94 5.94 -2.55
C TYR A 92 11.29 7.17 -3.21
N PRO A 93 9.96 7.29 -3.22
CA PRO A 93 9.30 8.52 -3.61
C PRO A 93 9.53 9.68 -2.66
N HIS A 94 9.80 10.85 -3.24
CA HIS A 94 10.05 12.08 -2.50
C HIS A 94 8.74 12.77 -2.08
N HIS A 95 7.97 12.15 -1.20
CA HIS A 95 6.68 12.69 -0.71
C HIS A 95 6.83 14.08 -0.06
N VAL A 96 8.00 14.40 0.51
CA VAL A 96 8.27 15.73 1.08
C VAL A 96 8.33 16.82 0.01
N SER A 97 8.86 16.51 -1.18
CA SER A 97 9.04 17.47 -2.27
C SER A 97 7.78 17.62 -3.15
N GLU A 98 6.82 16.70 -3.04
CA GLU A 98 5.53 16.73 -3.75
C GLU A 98 4.78 18.07 -3.58
N GLY A 99 4.84 18.66 -2.38
CA GLY A 99 4.25 19.97 -2.11
C GLY A 99 4.80 21.09 -3.01
N ASP A 100 6.06 20.96 -3.43
CA ASP A 100 6.79 21.93 -4.25
C ASP A 100 6.57 21.77 -5.76
N HIS A 101 6.09 20.61 -6.22
CA HIS A 101 5.84 20.29 -7.64
C HIS A 101 4.90 21.32 -8.31
N GLU A 102 4.81 21.43 -9.63
CA GLU A 102 3.70 22.20 -10.23
C GLU A 102 2.42 21.35 -10.32
N SER A 103 1.32 21.88 -10.88
CA SER A 103 0.07 21.10 -11.01
C SER A 103 0.27 19.83 -11.85
N ALA A 104 0.91 19.94 -13.00
CA ALA A 104 1.22 18.82 -13.90
C ALA A 104 2.14 17.78 -13.23
N ASP A 105 3.22 18.22 -12.57
CA ASP A 105 4.18 17.33 -11.90
C ASP A 105 3.55 16.58 -10.71
N ARG A 106 2.64 17.21 -9.95
CA ARG A 106 1.87 16.50 -8.90
C ARG A 106 0.98 15.43 -9.48
N GLN A 107 0.33 15.74 -10.59
CA GLN A 107 -0.60 14.82 -11.22
C GLN A 107 0.15 13.61 -11.78
N ALA A 108 1.32 13.83 -12.39
CA ALA A 108 2.24 12.76 -12.77
C ALA A 108 2.66 11.91 -11.55
N PHE A 109 2.99 12.56 -10.43
CA PHE A 109 3.31 11.88 -9.17
C PHE A 109 2.15 11.00 -8.67
N GLN A 110 0.93 11.54 -8.62
CA GLN A 110 -0.27 10.80 -8.20
C GLN A 110 -0.57 9.62 -9.12
N ILE A 111 -0.43 9.78 -10.44
CA ILE A 111 -0.64 8.67 -11.39
C ILE A 111 0.41 7.58 -11.18
N ALA A 112 1.67 7.95 -10.92
CA ALA A 112 2.69 6.98 -10.54
C ALA A 112 2.30 6.21 -9.27
N ARG A 113 1.87 6.91 -8.21
CA ARG A 113 1.41 6.27 -6.97
C ARG A 113 0.22 5.32 -7.20
N ASN A 114 -0.74 5.72 -8.02
CA ASN A 114 -1.89 4.87 -8.35
C ASN A 114 -1.46 3.59 -9.07
N ARG A 115 -0.51 3.66 -10.02
CA ARG A 115 0.00 2.47 -10.71
C ARG A 115 0.76 1.54 -9.78
N GLU A 116 1.54 2.08 -8.84
CA GLU A 116 2.21 1.27 -7.82
C GLU A 116 1.22 0.58 -6.89
N MET A 117 0.18 1.31 -6.46
CA MET A 117 -0.89 0.74 -5.65
C MET A 117 -1.64 -0.37 -6.40
N ASP A 118 -1.87 -0.20 -7.71
CA ASP A 118 -2.50 -1.23 -8.54
C ASP A 118 -1.60 -2.47 -8.70
N ALA A 119 -0.30 -2.28 -8.89
CA ALA A 119 0.67 -3.38 -8.88
C ALA A 119 0.68 -4.11 -7.53
N PHE A 120 0.62 -3.37 -6.42
CA PHE A 120 0.57 -3.97 -5.08
C PHE A 120 -0.76 -4.71 -4.80
N ARG A 121 -1.90 -4.20 -5.30
CA ARG A 121 -3.19 -4.92 -5.31
C ARG A 121 -3.11 -6.22 -6.08
N GLN A 122 -2.53 -6.17 -7.27
CA GLN A 122 -2.37 -7.34 -8.14
C GLN A 122 -1.46 -8.38 -7.49
N TRP A 123 -0.33 -7.96 -6.91
CA TRP A 123 0.56 -8.82 -6.14
C TRP A 123 -0.16 -9.52 -5.00
N TRP A 124 -0.93 -8.81 -4.17
CA TRP A 124 -1.63 -9.46 -3.07
C TRP A 124 -2.73 -10.42 -3.56
N ILE A 125 -3.38 -10.14 -4.70
CA ILE A 125 -4.29 -11.10 -5.33
C ILE A 125 -3.54 -12.35 -5.81
N SER A 126 -2.37 -12.20 -6.41
CA SER A 126 -1.51 -13.33 -6.80
C SER A 126 -1.09 -14.16 -5.58
N GLU A 127 -0.78 -13.51 -4.46
CA GLU A 127 -0.52 -14.17 -3.17
C GLU A 127 -1.74 -14.93 -2.66
N LEU A 128 -2.92 -14.30 -2.67
CA LEU A 128 -4.17 -14.94 -2.24
C LEU A 128 -4.49 -16.17 -3.10
N ILE A 129 -4.20 -16.16 -4.40
CA ILE A 129 -4.37 -17.28 -5.31
C ILE A 129 -3.32 -18.38 -5.09
N SER A 130 -2.05 -17.99 -4.92
CA SER A 130 -0.91 -18.92 -4.96
C SER A 130 -0.48 -19.45 -3.61
N SER A 131 -0.85 -18.78 -2.51
CA SER A 131 -0.32 -19.12 -1.20
C SER A 131 -0.67 -20.57 -0.83
N PRO A 132 0.33 -21.38 -0.42
CA PRO A 132 0.10 -22.71 0.15
C PRO A 132 -0.42 -22.62 1.59
N ASN A 133 -0.44 -21.42 2.18
CA ASN A 133 -0.86 -21.13 3.55
C ASN A 133 -2.07 -20.17 3.57
N PRO A 134 -3.23 -20.55 2.99
CA PRO A 134 -4.38 -19.65 2.86
C PRO A 134 -4.96 -19.19 4.19
N ALA A 135 -4.67 -19.90 5.30
CA ALA A 135 -5.12 -19.51 6.63
C ALA A 135 -4.46 -18.21 7.11
N GLY A 136 -3.17 -18.04 6.84
CA GLY A 136 -2.46 -16.81 7.13
C GLY A 136 -3.00 -15.65 6.30
N GLU A 137 -3.19 -15.83 4.99
CA GLU A 137 -3.77 -14.78 4.15
C GLU A 137 -5.17 -14.35 4.59
N ARG A 138 -6.02 -15.29 5.01
CA ARG A 138 -7.34 -14.96 5.55
C ARG A 138 -7.23 -14.14 6.83
N LEU A 139 -6.26 -14.44 7.69
CA LEU A 139 -5.99 -13.65 8.89
C LEU A 139 -5.51 -12.23 8.53
N ILE A 140 -4.68 -12.08 7.49
CA ILE A 140 -4.27 -10.75 6.99
C ILE A 140 -5.46 -9.97 6.43
N LEU A 141 -6.36 -10.59 5.66
CA LEU A 141 -7.59 -9.96 5.21
C LEU A 141 -8.47 -9.48 6.38
N LEU A 142 -8.56 -10.29 7.44
CA LEU A 142 -9.27 -9.91 8.67
C LEU A 142 -8.60 -8.71 9.31
N TRP A 143 -7.28 -8.72 9.47
CA TRP A 143 -6.55 -7.60 10.07
C TRP A 143 -6.61 -6.32 9.24
N HIS A 144 -6.53 -6.43 7.92
CA HIS A 144 -6.69 -5.30 7.01
C HIS A 144 -8.07 -4.66 7.12
N ASN A 145 -9.10 -5.47 7.40
CA ASN A 145 -10.45 -4.99 7.66
C ASN A 145 -10.70 -4.55 9.12
N HIS A 146 -9.84 -4.93 10.05
CA HIS A 146 -9.96 -4.60 11.47
C HIS A 146 -9.18 -3.33 11.82
N PHE A 147 -7.94 -3.21 11.34
CA PHE A 147 -7.08 -2.04 11.50
C PHE A 147 -7.11 -1.18 10.24
N VAL A 148 -8.26 -0.55 10.03
CA VAL A 148 -8.63 0.03 8.75
C VAL A 148 -7.80 1.26 8.41
N THR A 149 -7.19 1.24 7.23
CA THR A 149 -6.70 2.42 6.51
C THR A 149 -7.11 2.34 5.04
N ALA A 150 -7.28 3.49 4.39
CA ALA A 150 -7.64 3.56 2.98
C ALA A 150 -6.62 4.39 2.22
N TYR A 151 -6.14 3.87 1.08
CA TYR A 151 -5.10 4.50 0.27
C TYR A 151 -5.46 5.96 -0.11
N SER A 152 -6.69 6.23 -0.53
CA SER A 152 -7.15 7.60 -0.81
C SER A 152 -7.10 8.52 0.42
N GLY A 153 -7.29 7.96 1.62
CA GLY A 153 -7.19 8.69 2.88
C GLY A 153 -5.75 8.91 3.37
N LEU A 154 -4.75 8.33 2.70
CA LEU A 154 -3.33 8.50 3.05
C LEU A 154 -2.63 9.58 2.22
N ASN A 155 -3.33 10.30 1.33
CA ASN A 155 -2.72 11.19 0.32
C ASN A 155 -1.81 10.40 -0.64
N GLU A 156 -2.31 9.25 -1.12
CA GLU A 156 -1.62 8.43 -2.12
C GLU A 156 -0.24 7.89 -1.65
N GLU A 157 -0.03 7.75 -0.33
CA GLU A 157 1.20 7.22 0.28
C GLU A 157 1.23 5.67 0.21
N VAL A 158 1.63 5.13 -0.95
CA VAL A 158 1.72 3.67 -1.20
C VAL A 158 2.64 2.99 -0.20
N ASP A 159 3.80 3.57 0.10
CA ASP A 159 4.78 2.99 1.03
C ASP A 159 4.22 2.80 2.44
N ALA A 160 3.37 3.72 2.91
CA ALA A 160 2.74 3.61 4.21
C ALA A 160 1.75 2.42 4.23
N MET A 161 0.95 2.26 3.17
CA MET A 161 0.04 1.12 3.01
C MET A 161 0.80 -0.21 2.92
N THR A 162 1.86 -0.25 2.10
CA THR A 162 2.71 -1.44 1.96
C THR A 162 3.39 -1.79 3.28
N SER A 163 3.94 -0.80 4.00
CA SER A 163 4.58 -1.01 5.30
C SER A 163 3.60 -1.55 6.34
N GLN A 164 2.36 -1.02 6.38
CA GLN A 164 1.31 -1.55 7.24
C GLN A 164 1.00 -3.01 6.87
N HIS A 165 0.82 -3.31 5.59
CA HIS A 165 0.52 -4.66 5.12
C HIS A 165 1.64 -5.67 5.49
N MET A 166 2.90 -5.29 5.31
CA MET A 166 4.05 -6.12 5.69
C MET A 166 4.16 -6.30 7.21
N MET A 167 3.85 -5.26 7.99
CA MET A 167 3.77 -5.34 9.45
C MET A 167 2.67 -6.33 9.88
N LEU A 168 1.49 -6.30 9.24
CA LEU A 168 0.43 -7.28 9.49
C LEU A 168 0.88 -8.70 9.18
N ARG A 169 1.66 -8.92 8.11
CA ARG A 169 2.24 -10.24 7.77
C ARG A 169 3.22 -10.73 8.84
N ASP A 170 4.11 -9.86 9.31
CA ASP A 170 5.11 -10.16 10.34
C ASP A 170 4.46 -10.45 11.72
N LYS A 171 3.49 -9.63 12.14
CA LYS A 171 2.97 -9.63 13.52
C LYS A 171 1.60 -10.25 13.68
N GLY A 172 0.83 -10.38 12.61
CA GLY A 172 -0.60 -10.71 12.64
C GLY A 172 -0.91 -12.08 13.25
N SER A 173 0.00 -13.05 13.16
CA SER A 173 -0.18 -14.40 13.70
C SER A 173 0.45 -14.60 15.08
N GLY A 174 1.12 -13.57 15.63
CA GLY A 174 1.83 -13.61 16.90
C GLY A 174 1.00 -13.12 18.08
N SER A 175 1.60 -12.25 18.90
CA SER A 175 0.93 -11.61 20.03
C SER A 175 0.11 -10.40 19.56
N PHE A 176 -1.16 -10.35 19.94
CA PHE A 176 -1.98 -9.15 19.69
C PHE A 176 -1.45 -7.93 20.45
N ARG A 177 -0.73 -8.13 21.57
CA ARG A 177 -0.06 -7.02 22.27
C ARG A 177 0.98 -6.36 21.37
N ASP A 178 1.82 -7.15 20.72
CA ASP A 178 2.88 -6.65 19.84
C ASP A 178 2.29 -6.06 18.55
N LEU A 179 1.22 -6.67 18.03
CA LEU A 179 0.47 -6.15 16.89
C LEU A 179 -0.14 -4.77 17.20
N LEU A 180 -0.81 -4.63 18.35
CA LEU A 180 -1.39 -3.35 18.79
C LEU A 180 -0.30 -2.32 19.10
N GLN A 181 0.80 -2.77 19.70
CA GLN A 181 2.15 -2.19 19.72
C GLN A 181 2.50 -1.42 18.43
N ALA A 182 2.53 -2.21 17.35
CA ALA A 182 2.92 -1.74 16.04
C ALA A 182 1.87 -0.82 15.41
N ILE A 183 0.58 -1.13 15.54
CA ILE A 183 -0.52 -0.33 14.96
C ILE A 183 -0.54 1.11 15.49
N ILE A 184 -0.34 1.33 16.78
CA ILE A 184 -0.34 2.72 17.31
C ILE A 184 0.90 3.53 16.87
N ARG A 185 1.89 2.87 16.26
CA ARG A 185 3.12 3.49 15.71
C ARG A 185 3.16 3.42 14.19
N ASP A 186 2.20 2.78 13.55
CA ASP A 186 2.14 2.57 12.13
C ASP A 186 1.81 3.88 11.41
N ALA A 187 2.57 4.21 10.36
CA ALA A 187 2.45 5.50 9.69
C ALA A 187 1.13 5.66 8.94
N ALA A 188 0.63 4.59 8.31
CA ALA A 188 -0.68 4.63 7.67
C ALA A 188 -1.78 4.93 8.70
N MET A 189 -1.75 4.27 9.85
CA MET A 189 -2.70 4.50 10.94
C MET A 189 -2.60 5.93 11.53
N LEU A 190 -1.37 6.39 11.79
CA LEU A 190 -1.11 7.73 12.34
C LEU A 190 -1.52 8.85 11.38
N ASN A 191 -1.40 8.62 10.06
CA ASN A 191 -1.87 9.54 9.02
C ASN A 191 -3.39 9.51 8.91
N TYR A 192 -3.96 8.32 8.68
CA TYR A 192 -5.39 8.12 8.40
C TYR A 192 -6.31 8.64 9.51
N LEU A 193 -5.89 8.52 10.78
CA LEU A 193 -6.64 9.00 11.94
C LEU A 193 -6.08 10.31 12.52
N ASP A 194 -5.35 11.08 11.70
CA ASP A 194 -4.83 12.43 12.00
C ASP A 194 -3.99 12.53 13.27
N ASN A 195 -3.42 11.43 13.78
CA ASN A 195 -2.62 11.46 15.00
C ASN A 195 -1.26 12.16 14.79
N SER A 196 -0.76 12.22 13.55
CA SER A 196 0.38 13.07 13.19
C SER A 196 0.17 14.56 13.56
N SER A 197 -1.08 15.00 13.70
CA SER A 197 -1.44 16.35 14.18
C SER A 197 -1.73 16.43 15.68
N ASN A 198 -1.64 15.32 16.42
CA ASN A 198 -1.98 15.24 17.85
C ASN A 198 -0.87 15.87 18.71
N ARG A 199 -1.17 17.03 19.31
CA ARG A 199 -0.23 17.81 20.14
C ARG A 199 -0.82 18.05 21.53
N LYS A 200 0.01 18.14 22.56
CA LYS A 200 -0.42 18.39 23.95
C LYS A 200 -1.28 19.64 24.13
N GLU A 201 -1.08 20.67 23.29
CA GLU A 201 -1.88 21.90 23.32
C GLU A 201 -3.26 21.75 22.68
N SER A 202 -3.42 20.76 21.79
CA SER A 202 -4.65 20.45 21.07
C SER A 202 -4.75 18.95 20.81
N PRO A 203 -5.06 18.13 21.82
CA PRO A 203 -5.14 16.68 21.66
C PRO A 203 -6.20 16.30 20.61
N ASN A 204 -5.82 15.45 19.65
CA ASN A 204 -6.74 14.89 18.66
C ASN A 204 -7.27 13.54 19.15
N GLU A 205 -8.59 13.40 19.19
CA GLU A 205 -9.27 12.24 19.76
C GLU A 205 -9.53 11.11 18.75
N ASN A 206 -9.33 11.32 17.44
CA ASN A 206 -9.73 10.37 16.41
C ASN A 206 -9.12 8.98 16.62
N LEU A 207 -7.78 8.85 16.59
CA LEU A 207 -7.11 7.57 16.85
C LEU A 207 -7.49 6.97 18.22
N ALA A 208 -7.62 7.80 19.25
CA ALA A 208 -8.00 7.31 20.59
C ALA A 208 -9.41 6.72 20.62
N ARG A 209 -10.35 7.33 19.90
CA ARG A 209 -11.74 6.89 19.78
C ARG A 209 -11.80 5.59 19.00
N GLU A 210 -11.20 5.52 17.81
CA GLU A 210 -11.23 4.29 17.00
C GLU A 210 -10.49 3.13 17.68
N LEU A 211 -9.38 3.41 18.38
CA LEU A 211 -8.66 2.42 19.16
C LEU A 211 -9.56 1.77 20.22
N LEU A 212 -10.34 2.57 20.95
CA LEU A 212 -11.27 2.08 21.96
C LEU A 212 -12.50 1.40 21.33
N GLU A 213 -13.10 2.07 20.36
CA GLU A 213 -14.41 1.73 19.78
C GLU A 213 -14.34 0.57 18.80
N LEU A 214 -13.48 0.68 17.78
CA LEU A 214 -13.46 -0.24 16.64
C LEU A 214 -12.40 -1.33 16.80
N PHE A 215 -11.26 -1.02 17.43
CA PHE A 215 -10.12 -1.93 17.39
C PHE A 215 -10.00 -2.83 18.62
N VAL A 216 -10.44 -2.37 19.80
CA VAL A 216 -10.05 -3.04 21.05
C VAL A 216 -11.21 -3.37 21.99
N MET A 217 -12.21 -2.53 22.21
CA MET A 217 -13.22 -2.77 23.26
C MET A 217 -14.68 -2.80 22.78
N GLY A 218 -14.99 -2.20 21.63
CA GLY A 218 -16.37 -2.01 21.19
C GLY A 218 -17.01 -0.76 21.79
N GLU A 219 -17.98 -0.20 21.06
CA GLU A 219 -18.76 0.96 21.51
C GLU A 219 -19.46 0.71 22.86
N GLY A 220 -19.49 1.74 23.72
CA GLY A 220 -20.22 1.70 24.99
C GLY A 220 -19.46 1.10 26.18
N HIS A 221 -18.20 0.67 25.98
CA HIS A 221 -17.37 0.05 27.01
C HIS A 221 -16.29 0.94 27.62
N TYR A 222 -16.27 2.22 27.28
CA TYR A 222 -15.37 3.25 27.79
C TYR A 222 -16.14 4.56 27.98
N SER A 223 -15.57 5.50 28.74
CA SER A 223 -16.14 6.84 28.87
C SER A 223 -15.51 7.82 27.90
N GLU A 224 -16.22 8.90 27.59
CA GLU A 224 -15.67 10.06 26.85
C GLU A 224 -14.41 10.65 27.53
N LYS A 225 -14.30 10.50 28.85
CA LYS A 225 -13.10 10.88 29.58
C LYS A 225 -11.92 9.97 29.25
N ASP A 226 -12.14 8.67 29.10
CA ASP A 226 -11.08 7.73 28.72
C ASP A 226 -10.56 8.06 27.31
N VAL A 227 -11.45 8.40 26.36
CA VAL A 227 -11.05 8.85 25.01
C VAL A 227 -10.06 10.03 25.08
N LYS A 228 -10.40 11.06 25.86
CA LYS A 228 -9.55 12.25 26.03
C LYS A 228 -8.20 11.94 26.67
N GLU A 229 -8.18 11.05 27.65
CA GLU A 229 -6.97 10.69 28.38
C GLU A 229 -6.07 9.75 27.56
N VAL A 230 -6.66 8.89 26.72
CA VAL A 230 -5.94 8.10 25.71
C VAL A 230 -5.38 9.02 24.62
N ALA A 231 -6.17 9.97 24.11
CA ALA A 231 -5.72 10.96 23.12
C ALA A 231 -4.51 11.75 23.62
N ARG A 232 -4.53 12.18 24.89
CA ARG A 232 -3.38 12.83 25.55
C ARG A 232 -2.16 11.91 25.61
N SER A 233 -2.35 10.61 25.79
CA SER A 233 -1.25 9.62 25.84
C SER A 233 -0.61 9.37 24.48
N LEU A 234 -1.37 9.55 23.39
CA LEU A 234 -0.91 9.40 22.00
C LEU A 234 -0.31 10.70 21.40
N THR A 235 -0.31 11.80 22.15
CA THR A 235 0.27 13.06 21.68
C THR A 235 1.75 12.92 21.32
N GLY A 236 2.17 13.54 20.22
CA GLY A 236 3.55 13.51 19.76
C GLY A 236 3.98 12.22 19.04
N TYR A 237 3.11 11.22 18.89
CA TYR A 237 3.35 10.09 17.99
C TYR A 237 3.12 10.59 16.55
N ASP A 238 4.12 10.42 15.70
CA ASP A 238 4.20 10.98 14.35
C ASP A 238 4.99 10.03 13.44
N TYR A 239 5.20 10.42 12.18
CA TYR A 239 5.98 9.64 11.23
C TYR A 239 6.83 10.55 10.32
N ASN A 240 7.91 10.00 9.76
CA ASN A 240 8.87 10.74 8.95
C ASN A 240 8.67 10.48 7.45
N ARG A 241 8.03 11.44 6.76
CA ARG A 241 7.82 11.42 5.30
C ARG A 241 9.10 11.48 4.45
N LEU A 242 10.25 11.81 5.05
CA LEU A 242 11.54 11.82 4.37
C LEU A 242 12.22 10.45 4.50
N ARG A 243 11.95 9.72 5.59
CA ARG A 243 12.58 8.45 5.95
C ARG A 243 11.60 7.29 5.83
N ARG A 244 11.03 7.08 4.64
CA ARG A 244 10.12 5.95 4.36
C ARG A 244 9.02 5.76 5.42
N PHE A 245 8.46 6.86 5.90
CA PHE A 245 7.37 6.84 6.87
C PHE A 245 7.74 6.16 8.20
N GLU A 246 9.03 6.14 8.58
CA GLU A 246 9.48 5.64 9.88
C GLU A 246 8.75 6.35 11.03
N PHE A 247 8.36 5.59 12.07
CA PHE A 247 7.75 6.15 13.29
C PHE A 247 8.68 7.16 13.98
N GLU A 248 8.12 8.30 14.40
CA GLU A 248 8.79 9.31 15.21
C GLU A 248 8.00 9.63 16.49
N PHE A 249 8.72 9.77 17.60
CA PHE A 249 8.15 10.30 18.84
C PHE A 249 8.66 11.71 19.13
N ASN A 250 7.79 12.70 18.93
CA ASN A 250 8.06 14.09 19.27
C ASN A 250 7.73 14.39 20.73
N MET A 251 8.75 14.24 21.57
CA MET A 251 8.68 14.51 23.01
C MET A 251 8.24 15.95 23.37
N TRP A 252 8.46 16.94 22.49
CA TRP A 252 8.05 18.33 22.76
C TRP A 252 6.55 18.54 22.59
N SER A 253 5.94 17.78 21.68
CA SER A 253 4.51 17.74 21.42
C SER A 253 3.76 16.83 22.37
N HIS A 254 4.46 15.93 23.08
CA HIS A 254 3.83 14.98 24.00
C HIS A 254 3.40 15.61 25.34
N ASP A 255 2.20 15.27 25.79
CA ASP A 255 1.68 15.61 27.10
C ASP A 255 2.24 14.67 28.17
N LYS A 256 3.24 15.13 28.93
CA LYS A 256 3.85 14.38 30.04
C LYS A 256 3.05 14.45 31.34
N GLY A 257 1.90 15.11 31.33
CA GLY A 257 1.03 15.24 32.49
C GLY A 257 0.52 13.89 32.99
N THR A 258 0.08 13.87 34.24
CA THR A 258 -0.63 12.71 34.79
C THR A 258 -1.99 12.56 34.11
N LYS A 259 -2.32 11.33 33.76
CA LYS A 259 -3.53 10.92 33.05
C LYS A 259 -4.31 9.93 33.90
N THR A 260 -5.63 9.83 33.68
CA THR A 260 -6.48 8.85 34.37
C THR A 260 -7.31 8.06 33.37
N VAL A 261 -6.96 6.80 33.15
CA VAL A 261 -7.58 5.90 32.17
C VAL A 261 -8.11 4.67 32.92
N PHE A 262 -9.39 4.33 32.75
CA PHE A 262 -10.06 3.24 33.46
C PHE A 262 -9.87 3.27 34.99
N GLY A 263 -9.82 4.48 35.55
CA GLY A 263 -9.59 4.71 36.98
C GLY A 263 -8.14 4.57 37.46
N GLN A 264 -7.23 4.10 36.61
CA GLN A 264 -5.79 4.05 36.90
C GLN A 264 -5.15 5.41 36.62
N ARG A 265 -4.19 5.83 37.45
CA ARG A 265 -3.56 7.16 37.35
C ARG A 265 -2.05 7.04 37.20
N GLY A 266 -1.50 7.63 36.13
CA GLY A 266 -0.08 7.54 35.80
C GLY A 266 0.32 8.56 34.74
N ALA A 267 1.61 8.68 34.44
CA ALA A 267 2.11 9.52 33.34
C ALA A 267 2.16 8.71 32.04
N PHE A 268 1.01 8.12 31.67
CA PHE A 268 0.93 7.11 30.61
C PHE A 268 1.31 7.67 29.23
N ASP A 269 2.08 6.90 28.46
CA ASP A 269 2.29 7.10 27.03
C ASP A 269 1.49 6.07 26.21
N GLY A 270 1.65 6.05 24.88
CA GLY A 270 0.94 5.12 24.00
C GLY A 270 1.20 3.64 24.31
N ASP A 271 2.40 3.26 24.71
CA ASP A 271 2.73 1.87 25.06
C ASP A 271 2.06 1.44 26.37
N ASP A 272 2.02 2.34 27.35
CA ASP A 272 1.28 2.13 28.59
C ASP A 272 -0.22 1.94 28.32
N ILE A 273 -0.80 2.70 27.37
CA ILE A 273 -2.22 2.56 26.99
C ILE A 273 -2.51 1.16 26.46
N VAL A 274 -1.65 0.59 25.63
CA VAL A 274 -1.86 -0.78 25.13
C VAL A 274 -1.98 -1.78 26.29
N ASN A 275 -1.12 -1.67 27.30
CA ASN A 275 -1.19 -2.53 28.47
C ASN A 275 -2.50 -2.31 29.25
N LEU A 276 -2.90 -1.06 29.46
CA LEU A 276 -4.15 -0.72 30.18
C LEU A 276 -5.41 -1.21 29.46
N LEU A 277 -5.40 -1.19 28.13
CA LEU A 277 -6.48 -1.72 27.30
C LEU A 277 -6.55 -3.24 27.42
N LEU A 278 -5.44 -3.94 27.25
CA LEU A 278 -5.37 -5.40 27.35
C LEU A 278 -5.67 -5.89 28.78
N ASP A 279 -5.50 -5.06 29.79
CA ASP A 279 -5.94 -5.34 31.16
C ASP A 279 -7.47 -5.31 31.32
N GLN A 280 -8.24 -4.77 30.37
CA GLN A 280 -9.71 -4.80 30.42
C GLN A 280 -10.25 -6.16 29.92
N PRO A 281 -11.08 -6.88 30.70
CA PRO A 281 -11.66 -8.16 30.26
C PRO A 281 -12.48 -8.04 28.97
N GLN A 282 -13.08 -6.87 28.76
CA GLN A 282 -13.87 -6.56 27.57
C GLN A 282 -13.05 -6.70 26.28
N THR A 283 -11.74 -6.41 26.30
CA THR A 283 -10.90 -6.49 25.11
C THR A 283 -10.84 -7.89 24.52
N ALA A 284 -10.64 -8.88 25.38
CA ALA A 284 -10.63 -10.27 24.94
C ALA A 284 -12.01 -10.73 24.45
N LEU A 285 -13.10 -10.22 25.04
CA LEU A 285 -14.46 -10.52 24.61
C LEU A 285 -14.76 -9.93 23.23
N PHE A 286 -14.46 -8.65 23.03
CA PHE A 286 -14.66 -7.96 21.76
C PHE A 286 -13.93 -8.67 20.61
N LEU A 287 -12.66 -9.04 20.81
CA LEU A 287 -11.89 -9.77 19.80
C LEU A 287 -12.41 -11.19 19.58
N ALA A 288 -12.85 -11.89 20.63
CA ALA A 288 -13.49 -13.20 20.48
C ALA A 288 -14.79 -13.11 19.67
N GLU A 289 -15.59 -12.06 19.85
CA GLU A 289 -16.79 -11.80 19.05
C GLU A 289 -16.45 -11.47 17.58
N THR A 290 -15.39 -10.69 17.34
CA THR A 290 -14.92 -10.39 15.99
C THR A 290 -14.46 -11.65 15.25
N PHE A 291 -13.66 -12.50 15.91
CA PHE A 291 -13.23 -13.77 15.33
C PHE A 291 -14.40 -14.77 15.20
N TRP A 292 -15.37 -14.74 16.11
CA TRP A 292 -16.60 -15.52 15.97
C TRP A 292 -17.36 -15.14 14.69
N ARG A 293 -17.56 -13.84 14.44
CA ARG A 293 -18.23 -13.35 13.22
C ARG A 293 -17.49 -13.78 11.95
N ALA A 294 -16.15 -13.72 11.98
CA ALA A 294 -15.34 -14.03 10.80
C ALA A 294 -15.22 -15.54 10.47
N TYR A 295 -15.27 -16.42 11.48
CA TYR A 295 -14.96 -17.85 11.31
C TYR A 295 -16.12 -18.80 11.66
N VAL A 296 -17.09 -18.39 12.47
CA VAL A 296 -18.21 -19.25 12.92
C VAL A 296 -19.50 -18.83 12.25
N SER A 297 -20.00 -17.62 12.53
CA SER A 297 -21.31 -17.18 12.05
C SER A 297 -21.48 -15.66 12.13
N GLU A 298 -22.06 -15.06 11.09
CA GLU A 298 -22.51 -13.67 11.10
C GLU A 298 -23.88 -13.50 11.78
N PHE A 299 -24.67 -14.58 11.88
CA PHE A 299 -26.07 -14.53 12.33
C PHE A 299 -26.31 -15.15 13.70
N ASN A 300 -25.59 -16.23 14.02
CA ASN A 300 -25.74 -16.95 15.27
C ASN A 300 -24.70 -16.44 16.27
N THR A 301 -25.12 -16.27 17.53
CA THR A 301 -24.23 -15.89 18.63
C THR A 301 -24.35 -16.89 19.78
N ASP A 302 -23.23 -17.14 20.45
CA ASP A 302 -23.19 -17.91 21.70
C ASP A 302 -22.29 -17.17 22.71
N PRO A 303 -22.87 -16.27 23.53
CA PRO A 303 -22.11 -15.47 24.48
C PRO A 303 -21.35 -16.32 25.52
N VAL A 304 -21.84 -17.53 25.82
CA VAL A 304 -21.20 -18.42 26.79
C VAL A 304 -19.93 -19.03 26.19
N GLU A 305 -19.98 -19.46 24.93
CA GLU A 305 -18.81 -19.99 24.24
C GLU A 305 -17.81 -18.89 23.89
N GLN A 306 -18.28 -17.72 23.42
CA GLN A 306 -17.45 -16.55 23.18
C GLN A 306 -16.69 -16.11 24.45
N ALA A 307 -17.34 -16.12 25.63
CA ALA A 307 -16.67 -15.82 26.90
C ALA A 307 -15.57 -16.85 27.26
N LYS A 308 -15.73 -18.12 26.90
CA LYS A 308 -14.66 -19.13 27.09
C LYS A 308 -13.49 -18.90 26.15
N ILE A 309 -13.76 -18.59 24.88
CA ILE A 309 -12.75 -18.24 23.88
C ILE A 309 -11.98 -17.00 24.33
N ALA A 310 -12.68 -15.95 24.74
CA ALA A 310 -12.11 -14.71 25.28
C ALA A 310 -11.21 -14.98 26.50
N LYS A 311 -11.67 -15.84 27.42
CA LYS A 311 -10.86 -16.22 28.58
C LYS A 311 -9.57 -16.93 28.15
N ALA A 312 -9.65 -17.90 27.24
CA ALA A 312 -8.48 -18.64 26.76
C ALA A 312 -7.46 -17.70 26.10
N PHE A 313 -7.94 -16.76 25.28
CA PHE A 313 -7.10 -15.76 24.61
C PHE A 313 -6.41 -14.81 25.59
N ARG A 314 -7.13 -14.34 26.61
CA ARG A 314 -6.54 -13.49 27.66
C ARG A 314 -5.54 -14.23 28.53
N ASP A 315 -5.84 -15.48 28.92
CA ASP A 315 -4.96 -16.32 29.75
C ASP A 315 -3.65 -16.65 29.02
N SER A 316 -3.66 -16.70 27.68
CA SER A 316 -2.47 -16.91 26.84
C SER A 316 -1.68 -15.63 26.55
N ASP A 317 -1.90 -14.56 27.31
CA ASP A 317 -1.33 -13.23 27.07
C ASP A 317 -1.56 -12.72 25.63
N TYR A 318 -2.78 -12.92 25.14
CA TYR A 318 -3.23 -12.44 23.83
C TYR A 318 -2.49 -13.03 22.61
N ASP A 319 -2.09 -14.29 22.68
CA ASP A 319 -1.61 -15.09 21.53
C ASP A 319 -2.73 -15.40 20.51
N ILE A 320 -2.57 -14.94 19.25
CA ILE A 320 -3.58 -15.10 18.19
C ILE A 320 -3.77 -16.57 17.78
N ARG A 321 -2.72 -17.39 17.83
CA ARG A 321 -2.81 -18.81 17.51
C ARG A 321 -3.70 -19.54 18.52
N THR A 322 -3.62 -19.17 19.79
CA THR A 322 -4.48 -19.69 20.85
C THR A 322 -5.93 -19.26 20.66
N LEU A 323 -6.17 -18.01 20.26
CA LEU A 323 -7.51 -17.52 19.92
C LEU A 323 -8.15 -18.35 18.79
N LEU A 324 -7.48 -18.47 17.65
CA LEU A 324 -8.01 -19.21 16.49
C LEU A 324 -8.19 -20.70 16.79
N ARG A 325 -7.24 -21.31 17.51
CA ARG A 325 -7.39 -22.68 18.00
C ARG A 325 -8.65 -22.85 18.84
N ALA A 326 -8.93 -21.91 19.76
CA ALA A 326 -10.13 -21.95 20.59
C ALA A 326 -11.41 -21.79 19.77
N VAL A 327 -11.42 -20.88 18.78
CA VAL A 327 -12.56 -20.66 17.87
C VAL A 327 -12.86 -21.93 17.07
N TRP A 328 -11.87 -22.51 16.38
CA TRP A 328 -12.07 -23.69 15.54
C TRP A 328 -12.28 -24.98 16.34
N SER A 329 -11.85 -25.02 17.59
CA SER A 329 -12.13 -26.15 18.51
C SER A 329 -13.50 -26.07 19.18
N SER A 330 -14.23 -24.96 19.02
CA SER A 330 -15.55 -24.81 19.64
C SER A 330 -16.55 -25.77 19.03
N GLN A 331 -17.49 -26.26 19.84
CA GLN A 331 -18.55 -27.14 19.33
C GLN A 331 -19.43 -26.39 18.31
N ALA A 332 -19.62 -25.09 18.51
CA ALA A 332 -20.38 -24.24 17.61
C ALA A 332 -19.76 -24.16 16.20
N PHE A 333 -18.44 -24.12 16.07
CA PHE A 333 -17.78 -24.11 14.75
C PHE A 333 -18.15 -25.35 13.91
N TRP A 334 -18.32 -26.51 14.54
CA TRP A 334 -18.66 -27.76 13.86
C TRP A 334 -20.16 -28.02 13.75
N ASP A 335 -21.00 -27.22 14.40
CA ASP A 335 -22.45 -27.42 14.45
C ASP A 335 -23.10 -27.16 13.09
N ALA A 336 -24.04 -28.03 12.70
CA ALA A 336 -24.72 -27.92 11.41
C ALA A 336 -25.56 -26.64 11.27
N SER A 337 -25.92 -25.96 12.37
CA SER A 337 -26.62 -24.67 12.36
C SER A 337 -25.74 -23.47 12.00
N ASN A 338 -24.41 -23.59 12.15
CA ASN A 338 -23.43 -22.54 11.80
C ASN A 338 -22.74 -22.81 10.46
N ARG A 339 -23.03 -23.94 9.81
CA ARG A 339 -22.55 -24.20 8.46
C ARG A 339 -23.28 -23.29 7.49
N GLY A 340 -22.49 -22.53 6.73
CA GLY A 340 -23.03 -21.69 5.69
C GLY A 340 -23.68 -20.37 6.12
N THR A 341 -23.50 -19.98 7.39
CA THR A 341 -24.04 -18.75 7.95
C THR A 341 -23.12 -17.53 7.81
N ILE A 342 -22.28 -17.50 6.77
CA ILE A 342 -21.42 -16.35 6.44
C ILE A 342 -21.57 -16.11 4.95
N ILE A 343 -21.91 -14.89 4.56
CA ILE A 343 -21.99 -14.50 3.16
C ILE A 343 -20.58 -14.28 2.63
N LYS A 344 -20.22 -14.99 1.54
CA LYS A 344 -18.90 -14.86 0.93
C LYS A 344 -18.64 -13.43 0.46
N SER A 345 -17.59 -12.81 1.00
CA SER A 345 -17.01 -11.58 0.49
C SER A 345 -16.63 -11.72 -0.99
N PRO A 346 -16.47 -10.63 -1.76
CA PRO A 346 -15.97 -10.71 -3.13
C PRO A 346 -14.67 -11.51 -3.28
N VAL A 347 -13.72 -11.36 -2.34
CA VAL A 347 -12.49 -12.16 -2.31
C VAL A 347 -12.80 -13.65 -2.10
N ASP A 348 -13.60 -14.00 -1.09
CA ASP A 348 -13.99 -15.39 -0.83
C ASP A 348 -14.79 -16.00 -1.99
N LEU A 349 -15.55 -15.19 -2.72
CA LEU A 349 -16.30 -15.63 -3.88
C LEU A 349 -15.37 -15.89 -5.07
N MET A 350 -14.58 -14.89 -5.48
CA MET A 350 -13.79 -14.99 -6.71
C MET A 350 -12.52 -15.82 -6.50
N ILE A 351 -11.68 -15.42 -5.54
CA ILE A 351 -10.41 -16.12 -5.27
C ILE A 351 -10.69 -17.51 -4.69
N GLY A 352 -11.67 -17.62 -3.79
CA GLY A 352 -12.09 -18.92 -3.26
C GLY A 352 -12.60 -19.87 -4.35
N SER A 353 -13.29 -19.38 -5.38
CA SER A 353 -13.72 -20.21 -6.52
C SER A 353 -12.57 -20.59 -7.44
N ILE A 354 -11.64 -19.67 -7.71
CA ILE A 354 -10.41 -19.94 -8.48
C ILE A 354 -9.60 -21.04 -7.80
N ARG A 355 -9.31 -20.89 -6.49
CA ARG A 355 -8.58 -21.89 -5.70
C ARG A 355 -9.31 -23.22 -5.62
N THR A 356 -10.62 -23.18 -5.34
CA THR A 356 -11.42 -24.41 -5.24
C THR A 356 -11.45 -25.16 -6.55
N SER A 357 -11.55 -24.47 -7.69
CA SER A 357 -11.61 -25.07 -9.03
C SER A 357 -10.25 -25.45 -9.61
N GLY A 358 -9.15 -24.86 -9.12
CA GLY A 358 -7.83 -24.97 -9.75
C GLY A 358 -7.73 -24.20 -11.08
N LYS A 359 -8.73 -23.38 -11.42
CA LYS A 359 -8.85 -22.71 -12.73
C LYS A 359 -8.56 -21.23 -12.59
N LEU A 360 -7.41 -20.81 -13.13
CA LEU A 360 -7.09 -19.39 -13.32
C LEU A 360 -7.74 -18.89 -14.63
N PRO A 361 -8.54 -17.81 -14.61
CA PRO A 361 -9.06 -17.21 -15.84
C PRO A 361 -7.96 -16.50 -16.62
N GLU A 362 -8.09 -16.43 -17.94
CA GLU A 362 -7.11 -15.77 -18.82
C GLU A 362 -6.93 -14.28 -18.49
N ASP A 363 -8.00 -13.61 -18.07
CA ASP A 363 -8.06 -12.21 -17.68
C ASP A 363 -7.87 -11.99 -16.17
N TRP A 364 -7.09 -12.84 -15.48
CA TRP A 364 -6.89 -12.74 -14.03
C TRP A 364 -6.36 -11.38 -13.56
N GLN A 365 -5.63 -10.64 -14.41
CA GLN A 365 -5.17 -9.28 -14.10
C GLN A 365 -6.33 -8.29 -13.92
N MET A 366 -7.55 -8.64 -14.34
CA MET A 366 -8.77 -7.86 -14.15
C MET A 366 -9.46 -8.14 -12.81
N LEU A 367 -8.95 -9.07 -12.00
CA LEU A 367 -9.52 -9.39 -10.69
C LEU A 367 -9.58 -8.20 -9.72
N PRO A 368 -8.58 -7.29 -9.60
CA PRO A 368 -8.72 -6.11 -8.74
C PRO A 368 -9.99 -5.30 -9.05
N TYR A 369 -10.27 -5.07 -10.34
CA TYR A 369 -11.46 -4.33 -10.79
C TYR A 369 -12.75 -5.12 -10.52
N THR A 370 -12.72 -6.42 -10.76
CA THR A 370 -13.86 -7.30 -10.49
C THR A 370 -14.23 -7.29 -8.99
N LEU A 371 -13.23 -7.38 -8.11
CA LEU A 371 -13.43 -7.30 -6.66
C LEU A 371 -13.98 -5.93 -6.24
N ALA A 372 -13.48 -4.84 -6.83
CA ALA A 372 -13.98 -3.49 -6.61
C ALA A 372 -15.45 -3.33 -7.02
N ASP A 373 -15.84 -3.80 -8.20
CA ASP A 373 -17.23 -3.77 -8.70
C ASP A 373 -18.18 -4.60 -7.83
N LEU A 374 -17.69 -5.68 -7.25
CA LEU A 374 -18.42 -6.52 -6.29
C LEU A 374 -18.49 -5.89 -4.89
N GLY A 375 -17.76 -4.80 -4.64
CA GLY A 375 -17.82 -3.98 -3.43
C GLY A 375 -16.63 -4.11 -2.48
N GLN A 376 -15.56 -4.81 -2.85
CA GLN A 376 -14.36 -5.00 -2.03
C GLN A 376 -13.10 -4.62 -2.81
N ASN A 377 -12.83 -3.31 -2.93
CA ASN A 377 -11.59 -2.81 -3.51
C ASN A 377 -10.46 -2.90 -2.48
N LEU A 378 -9.52 -3.83 -2.63
CA LEU A 378 -8.43 -4.03 -1.67
C LEU A 378 -7.63 -2.73 -1.44
N PHE A 379 -7.25 -2.49 -0.19
CA PHE A 379 -6.62 -1.24 0.30
C PHE A 379 -7.51 0.02 0.21
N GLU A 380 -8.78 -0.12 -0.13
CA GLU A 380 -9.75 0.98 -0.21
C GLU A 380 -11.08 0.65 0.51
N PRO A 381 -11.05 0.40 1.83
CA PRO A 381 -12.25 0.25 2.62
C PRO A 381 -13.10 1.53 2.61
N PRO A 382 -14.44 1.43 2.62
CA PRO A 382 -15.32 2.58 2.39
C PRO A 382 -15.33 3.62 3.52
N ASN A 383 -14.94 3.24 4.73
CA ASN A 383 -14.81 4.11 5.91
C ASN A 383 -13.99 3.41 7.00
N VAL A 384 -13.74 4.10 8.12
CA VAL A 384 -12.95 3.63 9.27
C VAL A 384 -13.43 2.32 9.91
N ALA A 385 -14.69 1.92 9.71
CA ALA A 385 -15.24 0.65 10.20
C ALA A 385 -14.99 -0.53 9.23
N GLY A 386 -14.33 -0.29 8.09
CA GLY A 386 -13.95 -1.32 7.13
C GLY A 386 -15.09 -1.68 6.17
N TRP A 387 -14.97 -2.86 5.56
CA TRP A 387 -16.06 -3.49 4.85
C TRP A 387 -17.03 -4.14 5.85
N PRO A 388 -18.31 -3.74 5.86
CA PRO A 388 -19.29 -4.17 6.87
C PRO A 388 -19.66 -5.66 6.81
N GLY A 389 -19.39 -6.34 5.69
CA GLY A 389 -19.64 -7.78 5.57
C GLY A 389 -21.10 -8.16 5.31
N GLY A 390 -21.42 -9.45 5.45
CA GLY A 390 -22.79 -9.95 5.44
C GLY A 390 -23.68 -9.46 4.28
N ALA A 391 -24.84 -8.92 4.64
CA ALA A 391 -25.88 -8.52 3.69
C ALA A 391 -25.46 -7.36 2.77
N ASP A 392 -24.44 -6.57 3.14
CA ASP A 392 -23.96 -5.49 2.29
C ASP A 392 -23.30 -6.02 1.00
N TRP A 393 -22.86 -7.29 0.99
CA TRP A 393 -22.42 -7.95 -0.24
C TRP A 393 -23.56 -8.21 -1.23
N LEU A 394 -24.82 -8.14 -0.80
CA LEU A 394 -25.99 -8.62 -1.53
C LEU A 394 -26.97 -7.50 -1.96
N THR A 395 -26.47 -6.32 -2.31
CA THR A 395 -27.34 -5.30 -2.93
C THR A 395 -27.90 -5.79 -4.28
N PRO A 396 -29.06 -5.29 -4.76
CA PRO A 396 -29.62 -5.73 -6.04
C PRO A 396 -28.64 -5.64 -7.21
N ALA A 397 -27.82 -4.59 -7.27
CA ALA A 397 -26.77 -4.43 -8.28
C ALA A 397 -25.65 -5.47 -8.12
N ARG A 398 -25.19 -5.70 -6.88
CA ARG A 398 -24.12 -6.67 -6.59
C ARG A 398 -24.55 -8.11 -6.85
N ILE A 399 -25.80 -8.49 -6.60
CA ILE A 399 -26.29 -9.85 -6.92
C ILE A 399 -26.18 -10.15 -8.42
N VAL A 400 -26.57 -9.19 -9.27
CA VAL A 400 -26.43 -9.32 -10.72
C VAL A 400 -24.95 -9.46 -11.11
N LYS A 401 -24.09 -8.59 -10.57
CA LYS A 401 -22.64 -8.62 -10.83
C LYS A 401 -21.96 -9.91 -10.35
N ARG A 402 -22.36 -10.44 -9.19
CA ARG A 402 -21.89 -11.73 -8.67
C ARG A 402 -22.25 -12.86 -9.63
N THR A 403 -23.47 -12.85 -10.14
CA THR A 403 -23.94 -13.86 -11.11
C THR A 403 -23.15 -13.76 -12.42
N GLU A 404 -22.96 -12.55 -12.94
CA GLU A 404 -22.13 -12.28 -14.13
C GLU A 404 -20.70 -12.79 -13.91
N ALA A 405 -20.02 -12.35 -12.85
CA ALA A 405 -18.62 -12.70 -12.57
C ALA A 405 -18.40 -14.21 -12.41
N VAL A 406 -19.30 -14.89 -11.69
CA VAL A 406 -19.23 -16.35 -11.48
C VAL A 406 -19.54 -17.11 -12.77
N THR A 407 -20.47 -16.62 -13.59
CA THR A 407 -20.78 -17.22 -14.90
C THR A 407 -19.59 -17.06 -15.85
N THR A 408 -19.01 -15.87 -15.93
CA THR A 408 -17.80 -15.60 -16.71
C THR A 408 -16.65 -16.51 -16.28
N LEU A 409 -16.37 -16.64 -14.97
CA LEU A 409 -15.34 -17.55 -14.47
C LEU A 409 -15.60 -19.02 -14.88
N ALA A 410 -16.86 -19.44 -14.89
CA ALA A 410 -17.22 -20.79 -15.31
C ALA A 410 -17.01 -21.00 -16.82
N GLU A 411 -17.32 -20.00 -17.65
CA GLU A 411 -17.25 -20.06 -19.12
C GLU A 411 -15.85 -19.82 -19.70
N THR A 412 -15.05 -18.92 -19.13
CA THR A 412 -13.70 -18.56 -19.61
C THR A 412 -12.80 -19.79 -19.55
N PRO A 413 -12.10 -20.22 -20.62
CA PRO A 413 -11.18 -21.36 -20.54
C PRO A 413 -10.09 -21.14 -19.47
N ALA A 414 -9.54 -22.23 -18.93
CA ALA A 414 -8.40 -22.13 -18.01
C ALA A 414 -7.22 -21.51 -18.76
N TRP A 415 -6.48 -20.61 -18.12
CA TRP A 415 -5.24 -20.08 -18.67
C TRP A 415 -4.23 -21.23 -18.85
N GLU A 416 -3.68 -21.35 -20.07
CA GLU A 416 -2.62 -22.31 -20.39
C GLU A 416 -1.30 -21.55 -20.50
N PRO A 417 -0.34 -21.71 -19.57
CA PRO A 417 1.01 -21.23 -19.80
C PRO A 417 1.56 -21.97 -21.01
N THR A 418 1.74 -21.30 -22.14
CA THR A 418 2.57 -21.84 -23.21
C THR A 418 4.03 -21.75 -22.78
N ASP A 419 4.79 -22.84 -22.95
CA ASP A 419 6.21 -23.01 -22.56
C ASP A 419 7.18 -22.02 -23.26
N ASP A 420 6.67 -21.00 -23.94
CA ASP A 420 7.44 -19.93 -24.56
C ASP A 420 6.68 -18.60 -24.44
N GLN A 421 7.34 -17.66 -23.74
CA GLN A 421 7.05 -16.23 -23.60
C GLN A 421 5.95 -15.81 -22.60
N PRO A 422 6.26 -14.90 -21.65
CA PRO A 422 5.23 -14.22 -20.89
C PRO A 422 4.32 -13.44 -21.88
N VAL A 423 3.01 -13.67 -21.82
CA VAL A 423 1.96 -12.95 -22.58
C VAL A 423 2.16 -11.42 -22.66
N PRO A 424 2.71 -10.73 -21.64
CA PRO A 424 3.01 -9.29 -21.74
C PRO A 424 4.13 -8.92 -22.72
N ALA A 425 5.08 -9.82 -22.97
CA ALA A 425 6.01 -9.68 -24.09
C ALA A 425 5.24 -9.67 -25.41
N MET A 426 4.10 -10.37 -25.52
CA MET A 426 3.26 -10.34 -26.72
C MET A 426 2.50 -9.01 -26.89
N MET A 427 2.10 -8.35 -25.78
CA MET A 427 1.41 -7.05 -25.82
C MET A 427 2.34 -5.85 -26.02
N MET A 428 3.64 -5.97 -25.73
CA MET A 428 4.62 -4.86 -25.84
C MET A 428 5.84 -5.17 -26.73
N ALA A 429 6.03 -6.39 -27.24
CA ALA A 429 7.01 -6.64 -28.30
C ALA A 429 6.46 -6.08 -29.62
N GLY A 430 6.72 -4.79 -29.83
CA GLY A 430 6.96 -4.30 -31.18
C GLY A 430 8.39 -4.71 -31.53
N ASP A 431 8.56 -5.68 -32.42
CA ASP A 431 9.86 -5.86 -33.07
C ASP A 431 10.26 -4.53 -33.72
N ALA A 432 11.55 -4.23 -33.79
CA ALA A 432 12.06 -3.11 -34.57
C ALA A 432 11.66 -3.33 -36.06
N GLY A 433 10.53 -2.74 -36.47
CA GLY A 433 9.88 -2.99 -37.76
C GLY A 433 8.37 -3.28 -37.69
N ASP A 434 7.76 -3.37 -36.48
CA ASP A 434 6.31 -3.49 -36.32
C ASP A 434 5.61 -2.14 -36.60
N ASN A 435 5.09 -1.99 -37.82
CA ASN A 435 4.32 -0.80 -38.24
C ASN A 435 2.93 -0.68 -37.58
N ARG A 436 2.68 -1.33 -36.44
CA ARG A 436 1.43 -1.21 -35.69
C ARG A 436 1.53 -0.11 -34.64
N ILE A 437 0.49 0.70 -34.57
CA ILE A 437 0.24 1.62 -33.46
C ILE A 437 -0.69 0.91 -32.48
N ARG A 438 -0.27 0.77 -31.22
CA ARG A 438 -1.10 0.23 -30.14
C ARG A 438 -1.47 1.36 -29.19
N VAL A 439 -2.73 1.52 -28.85
CA VAL A 439 -3.22 2.56 -27.92
C VAL A 439 -3.94 1.87 -26.77
N ARG A 440 -3.42 2.03 -25.55
CA ARG A 440 -4.12 1.58 -24.35
C ARG A 440 -5.08 2.66 -23.88
N TYR A 441 -6.36 2.30 -23.76
CA TYR A 441 -7.43 3.21 -23.42
C TYR A 441 -8.45 2.56 -22.49
N ALA A 442 -9.21 3.38 -21.76
CA ALA A 442 -10.41 2.98 -21.03
C ALA A 442 -11.55 3.94 -21.36
N ALA A 443 -12.78 3.53 -21.04
CA ALA A 443 -13.97 4.26 -21.42
C ALA A 443 -15.04 4.27 -20.32
N GLU A 444 -15.77 5.38 -20.28
CA GLU A 444 -17.04 5.51 -19.59
C GLU A 444 -18.13 5.70 -20.65
N ASP A 445 -19.10 4.78 -20.64
CA ASP A 445 -20.18 4.71 -21.60
C ASP A 445 -21.41 5.42 -21.02
N PHE A 446 -21.88 6.45 -21.71
CA PHE A 446 -23.14 7.13 -21.40
C PHE A 446 -23.95 7.28 -22.68
N GLU A 447 -25.09 6.60 -22.73
CA GLU A 447 -25.93 6.49 -23.94
C GLU A 447 -25.14 6.02 -25.19
N GLY A 448 -24.15 5.15 -24.96
CA GLY A 448 -23.23 4.61 -25.96
C GLY A 448 -21.76 4.94 -25.68
N PRO A 449 -20.82 4.23 -26.36
CA PRO A 449 -19.40 4.33 -26.08
C PRO A 449 -18.75 5.61 -26.61
N PRO A 450 -17.62 6.04 -26.00
CA PRO A 450 -16.77 7.06 -26.58
C PRO A 450 -16.12 6.56 -27.87
N ALA A 451 -15.94 7.48 -28.80
CA ALA A 451 -15.37 7.26 -30.10
C ALA A 451 -14.12 8.12 -30.26
N PHE A 452 -13.05 7.53 -30.74
CA PHE A 452 -11.76 8.20 -30.89
C PHE A 452 -11.08 7.86 -32.20
N LEU A 453 -10.07 8.65 -32.55
CA LEU A 453 -9.20 8.41 -33.70
C LEU A 453 -7.76 8.76 -33.37
N VAL A 454 -6.84 8.15 -34.11
CA VAL A 454 -5.40 8.34 -33.98
C VAL A 454 -4.87 9.03 -35.24
N ARG A 455 -3.95 9.98 -35.08
CA ARG A 455 -3.19 10.62 -36.15
C ARG A 455 -1.71 10.43 -35.90
N ALA A 456 -0.95 10.26 -36.97
CA ALA A 456 0.51 10.15 -36.94
C ALA A 456 1.12 11.31 -37.76
N PHE A 457 2.23 11.88 -37.29
CA PHE A 457 2.83 13.09 -37.87
C PHE A 457 4.32 12.92 -38.15
N ALA A 458 4.83 13.69 -39.12
CA ALA A 458 6.25 13.76 -39.47
C ALA A 458 7.05 14.66 -38.52
N ASP A 459 6.39 15.62 -37.87
CA ASP A 459 6.99 16.60 -36.97
C ASP A 459 6.48 16.45 -35.52
N GLU A 460 7.29 16.92 -34.56
CA GLU A 460 6.94 16.87 -33.12
C GLU A 460 5.81 17.85 -32.75
N ILE A 461 5.58 18.87 -33.58
CA ILE A 461 4.61 19.95 -33.32
C ILE A 461 3.20 19.56 -33.81
N GLY A 462 3.07 18.48 -34.57
CA GLY A 462 1.79 17.93 -35.02
C GLY A 462 1.16 18.70 -36.18
N LYS A 463 1.96 19.21 -37.13
CA LYS A 463 1.47 19.93 -38.31
C LYS A 463 1.42 19.08 -39.56
N ASP A 464 2.39 18.20 -39.76
CA ASP A 464 2.57 17.44 -40.99
C ASP A 464 1.99 16.03 -40.82
N ILE A 465 0.68 15.89 -41.10
CA ILE A 465 -0.05 14.62 -40.95
C ILE A 465 0.46 13.61 -41.99
N LEU A 466 0.93 12.47 -41.50
CA LEU A 466 1.33 11.32 -42.31
C LEU A 466 0.18 10.34 -42.49
N TRP A 467 -0.60 10.11 -41.44
CA TRP A 467 -1.67 9.11 -41.42
C TRP A 467 -2.77 9.45 -40.42
N LYS A 468 -3.97 8.92 -40.67
CA LYS A 468 -5.14 9.05 -39.80
C LYS A 468 -5.96 7.75 -39.80
N SER A 469 -6.33 7.28 -38.62
CA SER A 469 -7.19 6.11 -38.44
C SER A 469 -8.65 6.36 -38.84
N ALA A 470 -9.40 5.28 -39.03
CA ALA A 470 -10.85 5.32 -38.92
C ALA A 470 -11.27 5.69 -37.48
N VAL A 471 -12.50 6.18 -37.31
CA VAL A 471 -13.07 6.41 -35.97
C VAL A 471 -13.40 5.04 -35.36
N VAL A 472 -12.85 4.78 -34.17
CA VAL A 472 -13.07 3.56 -33.41
C VAL A 472 -14.01 3.85 -32.27
N GLN A 473 -14.97 2.96 -32.04
CA GLN A 473 -15.79 2.95 -30.83
C GLN A 473 -15.03 2.20 -29.75
N ALA A 474 -14.85 2.82 -28.59
CA ALA A 474 -14.24 2.19 -27.43
C ALA A 474 -15.01 0.94 -27.03
N GLN A 475 -14.28 -0.10 -26.64
CA GLN A 475 -14.84 -1.36 -26.18
C GLN A 475 -14.64 -1.51 -24.67
N GLY A 476 -15.59 -2.21 -24.01
CA GLY A 476 -15.48 -2.54 -22.59
C GLY A 476 -15.71 -1.37 -21.63
N GLY A 477 -16.32 -0.27 -22.08
CA GLY A 477 -16.55 0.90 -21.24
C GLY A 477 -17.53 0.68 -20.09
N ARG A 478 -17.34 1.41 -18.99
CA ARG A 478 -18.21 1.37 -17.81
C ARG A 478 -19.51 2.13 -18.09
N ASP A 479 -20.66 1.46 -18.01
CA ASP A 479 -21.97 2.10 -18.17
C ASP A 479 -22.27 3.06 -17.00
N THR A 480 -22.00 4.35 -17.19
CA THR A 480 -22.13 5.37 -16.13
C THR A 480 -23.58 5.72 -15.83
N ALA A 481 -24.51 5.51 -16.77
CA ALA A 481 -25.94 5.69 -16.52
C ALA A 481 -26.46 4.68 -15.48
N ARG A 482 -25.85 3.49 -15.45
CA ARG A 482 -26.22 2.40 -14.54
C ARG A 482 -25.37 2.34 -13.27
N TYR A 483 -24.08 2.66 -13.36
CA TYR A 483 -23.11 2.39 -12.29
C TYR A 483 -22.44 3.64 -11.72
N GLY A 484 -22.83 4.84 -12.17
CA GLY A 484 -22.12 6.07 -11.83
C GLY A 484 -20.72 6.15 -12.44
N ARG A 485 -20.04 7.26 -12.19
CA ARG A 485 -18.67 7.51 -12.68
C ARG A 485 -17.65 6.75 -11.83
N ALA A 486 -16.49 6.47 -12.43
CA ALA A 486 -15.31 5.96 -11.73
C ALA A 486 -14.66 7.11 -10.93
N ASP A 487 -14.65 7.00 -9.60
CA ASP A 487 -14.00 7.99 -8.74
C ASP A 487 -12.47 7.87 -8.85
N GLY A 488 -11.79 8.97 -9.14
CA GLY A 488 -10.32 9.04 -9.16
C GLY A 488 -9.62 8.18 -10.22
N GLY A 489 -10.36 7.63 -11.20
CA GLY A 489 -9.82 6.70 -12.20
C GLY A 489 -9.75 5.23 -11.74
N GLY A 490 -10.11 4.93 -10.49
CA GLY A 490 -10.27 3.57 -10.00
C GLY A 490 -11.53 2.92 -10.58
N GLY A 491 -11.42 1.70 -11.11
CA GLY A 491 -12.56 0.99 -11.73
C GLY A 491 -12.73 1.22 -13.24
N LEU A 492 -11.74 1.81 -13.92
CA LEU A 492 -11.69 1.92 -15.37
C LEU A 492 -11.22 0.61 -16.02
N ASN A 493 -11.96 0.13 -17.01
CA ASN A 493 -11.61 -1.08 -17.76
C ASN A 493 -10.64 -0.73 -18.90
N TRP A 494 -9.35 -0.99 -18.69
CA TRP A 494 -8.29 -0.70 -19.66
C TRP A 494 -8.17 -1.80 -20.72
N THR A 495 -8.17 -1.40 -21.98
CA THR A 495 -8.01 -2.28 -23.14
C THR A 495 -7.07 -1.64 -24.18
N THR A 496 -6.66 -2.39 -25.20
CA THR A 496 -5.72 -1.92 -26.24
C THR A 496 -6.36 -1.98 -27.61
N ALA A 497 -6.35 -0.86 -28.34
CA ALA A 497 -6.69 -0.81 -29.76
C ALA A 497 -5.42 -0.88 -30.61
N GLU A 498 -5.45 -1.69 -31.67
CA GLU A 498 -4.36 -1.79 -32.64
C GLU A 498 -4.74 -1.12 -33.97
N PHE A 499 -3.77 -0.47 -34.60
CA PHE A 499 -3.90 0.17 -35.89
C PHE A 499 -2.70 -0.12 -36.78
N ASP A 500 -2.95 -0.61 -38.00
CA ASP A 500 -1.89 -0.86 -38.97
C ASP A 500 -1.50 0.41 -39.72
N LEU A 501 -0.22 0.77 -39.67
CA LEU A 501 0.35 1.83 -40.50
C LEU A 501 0.81 1.25 -41.84
N PRO A 502 0.32 1.76 -42.99
CA PRO A 502 0.78 1.30 -44.28
C PRO A 502 2.30 1.45 -44.43
N PRO A 503 3.02 0.43 -44.95
CA PRO A 503 4.49 0.42 -45.02
C PRO A 503 5.09 1.49 -45.94
N GLU A 504 4.26 2.15 -46.75
CA GLU A 504 4.66 3.22 -47.67
C GLU A 504 4.78 4.60 -47.00
N ILE A 505 4.35 4.72 -45.74
CA ILE A 505 4.34 5.98 -44.99
C ILE A 505 5.67 6.14 -44.23
N ALA A 506 6.21 7.35 -44.21
CA ALA A 506 7.41 7.66 -43.43
C ALA A 506 7.20 7.38 -41.93
N THR A 507 8.26 7.02 -41.21
CA THR A 507 8.20 6.74 -39.77
C THR A 507 7.71 7.97 -39.00
N PRO A 508 6.56 7.90 -38.30
CA PRO A 508 6.06 9.02 -37.52
C PRO A 508 6.99 9.39 -36.36
N THR A 509 7.07 10.68 -36.06
CA THR A 509 7.82 11.21 -34.92
C THR A 509 6.93 11.54 -33.73
N SER A 510 5.66 11.86 -33.98
CA SER A 510 4.65 12.14 -32.95
C SER A 510 3.26 11.61 -33.34
N PHE A 511 2.39 11.49 -32.34
CA PHE A 511 1.02 10.99 -32.47
C PHE A 511 0.00 11.92 -31.83
N GLN A 512 -1.26 11.76 -32.21
CA GLN A 512 -2.37 12.45 -31.56
C GLN A 512 -3.56 11.51 -31.43
N VAL A 513 -4.13 11.44 -30.23
CA VAL A 513 -5.41 10.75 -29.98
C VAL A 513 -6.49 11.80 -29.80
N ALA A 514 -7.59 11.70 -30.54
CA ALA A 514 -8.69 12.65 -30.50
C ALA A 514 -10.01 11.98 -30.13
N PHE A 515 -10.67 12.47 -29.08
CA PHE A 515 -11.99 12.07 -28.63
C PHE A 515 -13.07 12.92 -29.33
N VAL A 516 -14.01 12.29 -30.03
CA VAL A 516 -14.82 12.98 -31.05
C VAL A 516 -16.33 13.03 -30.83
N ASN A 517 -16.91 12.24 -29.92
CA ASN A 517 -18.36 12.13 -29.71
C ASN A 517 -18.76 12.31 -28.23
N ASP A 518 -18.26 13.36 -27.61
CA ASP A 518 -18.59 13.76 -26.24
C ASP A 518 -20.11 13.88 -26.00
N HIS A 519 -20.55 13.46 -24.81
CA HIS A 519 -21.94 13.54 -24.39
C HIS A 519 -22.07 13.65 -22.88
N CYS A 520 -22.11 14.89 -22.39
CA CYS A 520 -22.53 15.25 -21.04
C CYS A 520 -23.95 15.83 -21.07
N CYS A 521 -24.85 15.58 -20.12
CA CYS A 521 -24.87 14.64 -19.00
C CYS A 521 -26.35 14.28 -18.76
N GLY A 522 -26.64 13.21 -18.02
CA GLY A 522 -28.02 12.79 -17.70
C GLY A 522 -28.83 13.76 -16.82
N VAL A 523 -30.07 13.37 -16.49
CA VAL A 523 -30.93 14.13 -15.56
C VAL A 523 -30.26 14.13 -14.18
N GLY A 524 -29.71 15.28 -13.75
CA GLY A 524 -28.92 15.40 -12.52
C GLY A 524 -27.55 16.06 -12.68
N GLY A 525 -27.12 16.36 -13.91
CA GLY A 525 -25.78 16.92 -14.17
C GLY A 525 -24.73 15.82 -14.26
N SER A 526 -23.46 16.14 -13.96
CA SER A 526 -22.34 15.17 -14.05
C SER A 526 -22.50 13.91 -13.19
N ASP A 527 -23.39 13.95 -12.19
CA ASP A 527 -23.75 12.82 -11.34
C ASP A 527 -24.78 11.87 -12.00
N GLY A 528 -25.41 12.30 -13.10
CA GLY A 528 -26.40 11.53 -13.87
C GLY A 528 -25.81 10.68 -15.00
N GLY A 529 -24.49 10.63 -15.13
CA GLY A 529 -23.75 9.91 -16.17
C GLY A 529 -23.11 10.84 -17.20
N ASP A 530 -21.94 10.42 -17.70
CA ASP A 530 -21.10 11.18 -18.63
C ASP A 530 -20.26 10.24 -19.51
N ARG A 531 -19.94 10.66 -20.74
CA ARG A 531 -19.19 9.87 -21.71
C ARG A 531 -17.75 10.36 -21.78
N ASN A 532 -16.84 9.57 -21.23
CA ASN A 532 -15.44 9.96 -21.07
C ASN A 532 -14.49 8.93 -21.69
N LEU A 533 -13.35 9.41 -22.19
CA LEU A 533 -12.29 8.58 -22.75
C LEU A 533 -11.01 8.77 -21.95
N PHE A 534 -10.32 7.69 -21.65
CA PHE A 534 -9.06 7.71 -20.92
C PHE A 534 -7.98 7.05 -21.77
N ILE A 535 -6.82 7.67 -21.91
CA ILE A 535 -5.66 7.14 -22.65
C ILE A 535 -4.51 6.97 -21.66
N ASP A 536 -3.89 5.80 -21.65
CA ASP A 536 -2.76 5.48 -20.77
C ASP A 536 -1.43 5.70 -21.52
N TRP A 537 -1.30 5.05 -22.66
CA TRP A 537 -0.12 5.15 -23.52
C TRP A 537 -0.44 4.78 -24.98
N LEU A 538 0.47 5.19 -25.86
CA LEU A 538 0.52 4.79 -27.26
C LEU A 538 1.89 4.20 -27.55
N GLN A 539 1.94 3.02 -28.15
CA GLN A 539 3.17 2.37 -28.57
C GLN A 539 3.29 2.36 -30.10
N PHE A 540 4.49 2.60 -30.60
CA PHE A 540 4.84 2.41 -32.01
C PHE A 540 6.31 2.00 -32.14
N ASN A 541 6.59 0.88 -32.83
CA ASN A 541 7.89 0.22 -32.82
C ASN A 541 8.40 -0.02 -31.38
N ASP A 542 9.67 0.29 -31.13
CA ASP A 542 10.34 0.24 -29.83
C ASP A 542 10.09 1.52 -29.00
N ARG A 543 9.13 2.38 -29.36
CA ARG A 543 8.88 3.66 -28.67
C ARG A 543 7.52 3.63 -27.97
N LEU A 544 7.53 3.91 -26.67
CA LEU A 544 6.33 4.13 -25.87
C LEU A 544 6.12 5.63 -25.61
N PHE A 545 4.93 6.12 -25.91
CA PHE A 545 4.48 7.48 -25.66
C PHE A 545 3.44 7.46 -24.53
N LEU A 546 3.80 8.00 -23.37
CA LEU A 546 2.89 8.04 -22.22
C LEU A 546 1.90 9.20 -22.35
N ALA A 547 0.64 8.96 -22.01
CA ALA A 547 -0.39 10.01 -22.06
C ALA A 547 -0.06 11.20 -21.16
N ASN A 548 0.54 10.95 -20.00
CA ASN A 548 0.96 11.95 -19.03
C ASN A 548 2.02 12.93 -19.56
N ASP A 549 2.88 12.48 -20.46
CA ASP A 549 3.90 13.33 -21.11
C ASP A 549 3.31 14.11 -22.30
N GLY A 550 2.05 13.86 -22.62
CA GLY A 550 1.33 14.48 -23.73
C GLY A 550 0.72 15.83 -23.39
N MET A 551 0.46 16.61 -24.45
CA MET A 551 -0.23 17.89 -24.33
C MET A 551 -1.70 17.72 -24.70
N GLN A 552 -2.58 17.73 -23.70
CA GLN A 552 -4.03 17.66 -23.89
C GLN A 552 -4.63 19.05 -24.17
N ARG A 553 -5.50 19.11 -25.17
CA ARG A 553 -6.26 20.30 -25.59
C ARG A 553 -7.75 19.96 -25.56
N PRO A 554 -8.47 20.39 -24.53
CA PRO A 554 -9.90 20.15 -24.45
C PRO A 554 -10.64 21.02 -25.49
N GLY A 555 -11.74 20.47 -26.01
CA GLY A 555 -12.60 21.07 -27.05
C GLY A 555 -13.79 21.85 -26.48
N CYS A 556 -14.10 21.68 -25.18
CA CYS A 556 -15.23 22.34 -24.53
C CYS A 556 -14.86 23.70 -23.91
N ARG A 557 -15.70 24.72 -24.12
CA ARG A 557 -15.49 26.08 -23.58
C ARG A 557 -15.62 26.08 -22.05
N GLY A 558 -14.59 26.54 -21.35
CA GLY A 558 -14.59 26.65 -19.88
C GLY A 558 -14.06 25.42 -19.14
N SER A 559 -13.70 24.35 -19.86
CA SER A 559 -12.87 23.29 -19.29
C SER A 559 -11.45 23.83 -19.07
N SER A 560 -10.89 23.62 -17.88
CA SER A 560 -9.51 24.00 -17.60
C SER A 560 -8.56 23.01 -18.30
N SER A 561 -7.38 23.50 -18.68
CA SER A 561 -6.24 22.65 -19.09
C SER A 561 -5.61 21.89 -17.92
N ASP A 562 -6.29 21.81 -16.77
CA ASP A 562 -5.80 21.20 -15.54
C ASP A 562 -6.21 19.73 -15.39
N ASN A 563 -6.98 19.19 -16.34
CA ASN A 563 -7.28 17.77 -16.40
C ASN A 563 -6.02 16.96 -16.73
N PRO A 564 -5.82 15.76 -16.13
CA PRO A 564 -4.71 14.90 -16.46
C PRO A 564 -4.64 14.65 -17.95
N ALA A 565 -3.45 14.79 -18.53
CA ALA A 565 -3.22 14.44 -19.92
C ALA A 565 -3.50 12.95 -20.11
N GLY A 566 -4.44 12.62 -21.02
CA GLY A 566 -5.01 11.28 -21.16
C GLY A 566 -6.46 11.19 -20.70
N ASN A 567 -6.94 12.05 -19.80
CA ASN A 567 -8.28 11.98 -19.24
C ASN A 567 -9.21 12.97 -19.93
N PHE A 568 -9.91 12.47 -20.95
CA PHE A 568 -10.89 13.24 -21.70
C PHE A 568 -12.27 13.18 -21.05
N TYR A 569 -12.53 14.16 -20.18
CA TYR A 569 -13.88 14.44 -19.67
C TYR A 569 -14.76 15.24 -20.62
N CYS A 570 -14.20 15.57 -21.79
CA CYS A 570 -14.91 16.25 -22.85
C CYS A 570 -14.17 16.01 -24.17
N SER A 571 -14.83 16.26 -25.30
CA SER A 571 -14.18 16.15 -26.63
C SER A 571 -12.88 16.96 -26.66
N GLY A 572 -11.87 16.48 -27.37
CA GLY A 572 -10.53 17.08 -27.34
C GLY A 572 -9.50 16.25 -28.07
N HIS A 573 -8.22 16.65 -27.96
CA HIS A 573 -7.10 15.84 -28.44
C HIS A 573 -5.90 15.88 -27.51
N LEU A 574 -5.11 14.81 -27.53
CA LEU A 574 -3.88 14.61 -26.78
C LEU A 574 -2.75 14.46 -27.78
N GLN A 575 -1.79 15.40 -27.76
CA GLN A 575 -0.60 15.36 -28.59
C GLN A 575 0.54 14.65 -27.85
N LEU A 576 1.13 13.63 -28.47
CA LEU A 576 2.18 12.77 -27.93
C LEU A 576 3.45 12.90 -28.76
N SER A 577 4.45 13.63 -28.25
CA SER A 577 5.73 13.85 -28.94
C SER A 577 6.94 13.30 -28.20
N GLN A 578 6.82 13.06 -26.89
CA GLN A 578 7.86 12.46 -26.07
C GLN A 578 7.67 10.95 -26.00
N SER A 579 8.77 10.20 -26.09
CA SER A 579 8.74 8.74 -26.06
C SER A 579 9.93 8.15 -25.32
N ILE A 580 9.74 6.96 -24.77
CA ILE A 580 10.77 6.15 -24.11
C ILE A 580 11.03 4.94 -24.99
N SER A 581 12.29 4.51 -25.11
CA SER A 581 12.61 3.28 -25.83
C SER A 581 12.34 2.05 -24.95
N VAL A 582 11.55 1.11 -25.47
CA VAL A 582 11.13 -0.14 -24.82
C VAL A 582 12.28 -1.17 -24.78
N SER A 583 13.28 -1.03 -25.64
CA SER A 583 14.45 -1.91 -25.74
C SER A 583 15.67 -1.43 -24.93
N ALA A 584 15.59 -0.27 -24.27
CA ALA A 584 16.66 0.28 -23.45
C ALA A 584 16.58 -0.19 -21.99
N SER A 585 16.71 -1.49 -21.77
CA SER A 585 17.30 -2.00 -20.53
C SER A 585 18.70 -2.53 -20.85
N THR A 586 19.70 -2.12 -20.07
CA THR A 586 21.13 -2.48 -20.17
C THR A 586 21.99 -1.72 -21.18
N ALA A 587 21.95 -0.38 -21.15
CA ALA A 587 23.15 0.38 -21.44
C ALA A 587 23.70 0.94 -20.13
N ASN A 588 24.68 0.23 -19.54
CA ASN A 588 25.68 0.88 -18.71
C ASN A 588 26.38 1.89 -19.61
N VAL A 589 25.85 3.11 -19.65
CA VAL A 589 26.63 4.25 -20.11
C VAL A 589 27.69 4.42 -19.04
N ASP A 590 28.95 4.18 -19.41
CA ASP A 590 30.09 4.68 -18.64
C ASP A 590 29.98 6.22 -18.68
N VAL A 591 29.18 6.75 -17.75
CA VAL A 591 29.08 8.18 -17.50
C VAL A 591 30.40 8.55 -16.84
N GLU A 592 31.20 9.40 -17.47
CA GLU A 592 32.32 10.07 -16.80
C GLU A 592 31.81 10.60 -15.46
N GLU A 593 32.36 10.11 -14.34
CA GLU A 593 31.97 10.54 -13.00
C GLU A 593 31.96 12.07 -12.95
N PRO A 594 30.78 12.72 -12.78
CA PRO A 594 30.71 14.16 -12.74
C PRO A 594 31.50 14.65 -11.51
N GLN A 595 32.45 15.56 -11.71
CA GLN A 595 33.34 16.03 -10.64
C GLN A 595 32.65 17.00 -9.64
N GLY A 596 31.32 17.08 -9.64
CA GLY A 596 30.51 18.04 -8.89
C GLY A 596 29.25 17.44 -8.26
N LEU A 597 28.57 18.25 -7.43
CA LEU A 597 27.33 17.87 -6.76
C LEU A 597 26.20 17.72 -7.78
N GLN A 598 25.55 16.56 -7.79
CA GLN A 598 24.35 16.29 -8.57
C GLN A 598 23.15 16.18 -7.66
N VAL A 599 22.02 16.72 -8.10
CA VAL A 599 20.74 16.62 -7.38
C VAL A 599 19.59 16.47 -8.39
N GLY A 600 18.63 15.62 -8.06
CA GLY A 600 17.38 15.45 -8.80
C GLY A 600 16.49 16.68 -8.75
N ARG A 601 16.31 17.23 -7.54
CA ARG A 601 15.47 18.40 -7.27
C ARG A 601 16.03 19.26 -6.15
N ILE A 602 15.72 20.56 -6.19
CA ILE A 602 15.98 21.52 -5.11
C ILE A 602 14.68 22.21 -4.78
N TYR A 603 14.28 22.23 -3.51
CA TYR A 603 13.05 22.87 -3.06
C TYR A 603 13.21 23.62 -1.73
N TYR A 604 12.32 24.60 -1.53
CA TYR A 604 12.21 25.31 -0.26
C TYR A 604 11.33 24.50 0.68
N ASP A 605 11.88 24.00 1.79
CA ASP A 605 11.05 23.36 2.81
C ASP A 605 10.44 24.42 3.74
N GLY A 606 11.18 25.43 4.18
CA GLY A 606 10.60 26.44 5.07
C GLY A 606 11.63 27.22 5.84
N GLY A 607 11.17 28.10 6.72
CA GLY A 607 12.10 28.88 7.53
C GLY A 607 11.41 29.92 8.37
N ARG A 608 12.22 30.58 9.20
CA ARG A 608 11.79 31.72 10.00
C ARG A 608 12.38 32.99 9.43
N ALA A 609 11.58 34.06 9.40
CA ALA A 609 12.09 35.40 9.11
C ALA A 609 13.24 35.73 10.07
N PHE A 610 14.33 36.25 9.49
CA PHE A 610 15.55 36.58 10.20
C PHE A 610 15.31 37.76 11.15
N ASP A 611 15.61 37.54 12.42
CA ASP A 611 15.59 38.56 13.46
C ASP A 611 16.92 38.56 14.22
N ARG A 612 17.60 39.71 14.24
CA ARG A 612 18.85 39.90 14.98
C ARG A 612 18.70 39.77 16.49
N GLY A 613 17.50 39.98 17.03
CA GLY A 613 17.20 39.82 18.45
C GLY A 613 17.12 38.36 18.89
N ARG A 614 16.89 37.43 17.96
CA ARG A 614 16.72 36.00 18.22
C ARG A 614 18.06 35.28 18.25
N ASP A 615 18.20 34.35 19.20
CA ASP A 615 19.44 33.57 19.36
C ASP A 615 19.60 32.45 18.31
N HIS A 616 18.50 32.02 17.69
CA HIS A 616 18.50 30.99 16.65
C HIS A 616 17.53 31.35 15.53
N ASN A 617 18.08 31.67 14.36
CA ASN A 617 17.32 31.83 13.11
C ASN A 617 17.68 30.68 12.16
N TRP A 618 16.72 30.20 11.38
CA TRP A 618 16.96 29.12 10.42
C TRP A 618 16.06 29.24 9.17
N PHE A 619 16.51 28.69 8.06
CA PHE A 619 15.69 28.27 6.93
C PHE A 619 16.25 26.97 6.34
N SER A 620 15.41 26.17 5.71
CA SER A 620 15.65 24.79 5.28
C SER A 620 15.58 24.67 3.75
N ILE A 621 16.53 23.94 3.19
CA ILE A 621 16.60 23.59 1.77
C ILE A 621 16.53 22.07 1.68
N GLY A 622 15.61 21.57 0.86
CA GLY A 622 15.49 20.16 0.53
C GLY A 622 16.11 19.84 -0.82
N LEU A 623 16.73 18.67 -0.91
CA LEU A 623 17.37 18.11 -2.08
C LEU A 623 16.90 16.66 -2.26
N ASP A 624 16.51 16.32 -3.48
CA ASP A 624 16.19 14.94 -3.87
C ASP A 624 17.33 14.36 -4.71
N ASP A 625 17.56 13.05 -4.61
CA ASP A 625 18.55 12.26 -5.36
C ASP A 625 19.95 12.90 -5.40
N VAL A 626 20.54 13.11 -4.23
CA VAL A 626 21.85 13.71 -4.08
C VAL A 626 22.94 12.69 -4.41
N VAL A 627 23.80 13.03 -5.36
CA VAL A 627 24.98 12.24 -5.73
C VAL A 627 26.21 13.13 -5.68
N PHE A 628 27.24 12.68 -4.94
CA PHE A 628 28.52 13.38 -4.84
C PHE A 628 29.64 12.39 -4.55
N GLU A 629 30.58 12.21 -5.48
CA GLU A 629 31.58 11.13 -5.41
C GLU A 629 30.82 9.78 -5.21
N ASP A 630 31.19 8.95 -4.22
CA ASP A 630 30.48 7.71 -3.85
C ASP A 630 29.34 7.89 -2.83
N ILE A 631 28.99 9.13 -2.47
CA ILE A 631 27.84 9.40 -1.59
C ILE A 631 26.56 9.48 -2.44
N THR A 632 25.60 8.61 -2.14
CA THR A 632 24.23 8.65 -2.63
C THR A 632 23.26 8.86 -1.46
N ILE A 633 22.39 9.87 -1.57
CA ILE A 633 21.36 10.18 -0.58
C ILE A 633 20.06 10.41 -1.34
N GLU A 634 19.04 9.59 -1.08
CA GLU A 634 17.76 9.68 -1.79
C GLU A 634 17.06 11.00 -1.45
N ALA A 635 17.00 11.37 -0.18
CA ALA A 635 16.43 12.64 0.25
C ALA A 635 17.31 13.29 1.32
N LEU A 636 17.63 14.58 1.13
CA LEU A 636 18.48 15.36 2.04
C LEU A 636 17.85 16.71 2.31
N MET A 637 17.64 17.04 3.57
CA MET A 637 17.19 18.36 4.00
C MET A 637 18.16 18.94 5.03
N PHE A 638 18.67 20.14 4.74
CA PHE A 638 19.63 20.83 5.59
C PHE A 638 19.19 22.27 5.88
N GLU A 639 19.59 22.77 7.05
CA GLU A 639 19.23 24.11 7.49
C GLU A 639 20.43 25.05 7.39
N ILE A 640 20.18 26.28 6.93
CA ILE A 640 21.09 27.41 7.13
C ILE A 640 20.65 28.13 8.40
N THR A 641 21.51 28.13 9.41
CA THR A 641 21.23 28.72 10.71
C THR A 641 22.11 29.95 10.95
N ALA A 642 21.55 30.96 11.63
CA ALA A 642 22.27 32.12 12.10
C ALA A 642 22.18 32.20 13.62
N LYS A 643 23.34 32.11 14.28
CA LYS A 643 23.47 32.15 15.74
C LYS A 643 24.55 33.15 16.18
N ARG A 644 24.52 33.53 17.46
CA ARG A 644 25.57 34.37 18.06
C ARG A 644 26.79 33.53 18.45
N ILE A 645 27.95 33.90 17.91
CA ILE A 645 29.27 33.35 18.24
C ILE A 645 30.12 34.53 18.74
N ASP A 646 30.53 34.49 20.01
CA ASP A 646 31.25 35.58 20.69
C ASP A 646 30.59 36.95 20.54
N GLY A 647 29.26 36.99 20.72
CA GLY A 647 28.46 38.23 20.67
C GLY A 647 28.19 38.77 19.26
N ARG A 648 28.69 38.12 18.19
CA ARG A 648 28.45 38.50 16.78
C ARG A 648 27.71 37.39 16.04
N MET A 649 26.95 37.74 15.01
CA MET A 649 26.28 36.72 14.18
C MET A 649 27.29 35.94 13.34
N GLY A 650 27.15 34.62 13.35
CA GLY A 650 27.79 33.68 12.44
C GLY A 650 26.73 32.84 11.73
N LEU A 651 27.10 32.25 10.58
CA LEU A 651 26.25 31.32 9.84
C LEU A 651 26.83 29.90 9.93
N THR A 652 25.93 28.94 10.06
CA THR A 652 26.21 27.51 10.17
C THR A 652 25.26 26.71 9.27
N LEU A 653 25.75 25.62 8.70
CA LEU A 653 24.95 24.61 8.01
C LEU A 653 24.66 23.52 9.03
N ARG A 654 23.39 23.24 9.27
CA ARG A 654 22.96 22.22 10.22
C ARG A 654 22.41 21.02 9.46
N LEU A 655 22.96 19.86 9.77
CA LEU A 655 22.48 18.56 9.31
C LEU A 655 21.95 17.78 10.51
N ASN A 656 20.81 17.15 10.30
CA ASN A 656 20.11 16.34 11.28
C ASN A 656 19.84 14.97 10.65
N GLU A 657 20.23 13.89 11.33
CA GLU A 657 20.03 12.51 10.89
C GLU A 657 18.57 12.21 10.52
N ARG A 658 17.60 12.87 11.19
CA ARG A 658 16.17 12.76 10.87
C ARG A 658 15.78 13.36 9.51
N ASN A 659 16.60 14.26 8.96
CA ASN A 659 16.30 15.00 7.74
C ASN A 659 17.04 14.42 6.52
N CYS A 660 17.46 13.15 6.58
CA CYS A 660 18.19 12.48 5.51
C CYS A 660 17.76 11.02 5.38
N PHE A 661 17.74 10.47 4.16
CA PHE A 661 17.49 9.05 3.91
C PHE A 661 18.44 8.49 2.82
N PRO A 662 19.09 7.33 3.03
CA PRO A 662 19.08 6.51 4.24
C PRO A 662 19.83 7.15 5.43
N ASP A 663 20.86 7.95 5.14
CA ASP A 663 21.61 8.77 6.10
C ASP A 663 22.21 10.01 5.41
N CYS A 664 22.64 11.02 6.16
CA CYS A 664 23.20 12.26 5.59
C CYS A 664 24.62 12.10 5.01
N TRP A 665 25.33 11.02 5.35
CA TRP A 665 26.75 10.87 5.01
C TRP A 665 27.11 9.57 4.32
N ASN A 666 26.21 8.57 4.32
CA ASN A 666 26.51 7.17 3.96
C ASN A 666 27.76 6.62 4.70
N ASP A 667 28.08 7.20 5.87
CA ASP A 667 29.29 6.95 6.64
C ASP A 667 29.05 7.40 8.11
N ARG A 668 30.05 7.24 8.97
CA ARG A 668 29.97 7.60 10.38
C ARG A 668 29.78 9.11 10.59
N TRP A 669 28.91 9.44 11.53
CA TRP A 669 28.78 10.76 12.10
C TRP A 669 30.01 11.15 12.95
N PRO A 670 30.38 12.44 13.02
CA PRO A 670 31.41 12.93 13.94
C PRO A 670 31.12 12.55 15.41
N ASN A 671 32.13 12.18 16.19
CA ASN A 671 31.96 11.87 17.62
C ASN A 671 31.48 13.08 18.45
N ALA A 672 31.72 14.30 17.97
CA ALA A 672 31.25 15.54 18.56
C ALA A 672 29.84 15.94 18.12
N SER A 673 29.16 15.09 17.34
CA SER A 673 27.72 15.24 17.08
C SER A 673 26.96 15.19 18.39
N TRP A 674 25.85 15.91 18.46
CA TRP A 674 25.00 15.97 19.64
C TRP A 674 23.60 15.50 19.29
N THR A 675 22.84 15.07 20.29
CA THR A 675 21.43 14.71 20.12
C THR A 675 20.57 15.73 20.84
N ASN A 676 19.45 16.10 20.22
CA ASN A 676 18.46 16.93 20.87
C ASN A 676 17.79 16.14 22.01
N ARG A 677 17.37 16.85 23.06
CA ARG A 677 16.74 16.19 24.20
C ARG A 677 15.44 15.52 23.74
N GLY A 678 15.36 14.20 23.90
CA GLY A 678 14.18 13.42 23.53
C GLY A 678 14.14 12.94 22.09
N THR A 679 15.23 13.09 21.33
CA THR A 679 15.37 12.49 19.99
C THR A 679 16.61 11.60 19.94
N PRO A 680 16.56 10.43 19.28
CA PRO A 680 17.75 9.60 19.08
C PRO A 680 18.69 10.18 18.00
N TYR A 681 18.18 11.07 17.15
CA TYR A 681 18.86 11.60 15.98
C TYR A 681 20.05 12.51 16.32
N LYS A 682 21.16 12.28 15.64
CA LYS A 682 22.38 13.08 15.71
C LYS A 682 22.26 14.35 14.89
N GLU A 683 22.97 15.36 15.36
CA GLU A 683 23.05 16.66 14.70
C GLU A 683 24.47 17.20 14.70
N VAL A 684 24.80 17.92 13.62
CA VAL A 684 26.03 18.69 13.48
C VAL A 684 25.72 20.10 12.99
N GLU A 685 26.51 21.07 13.47
CA GLU A 685 26.48 22.44 13.00
C GLU A 685 27.85 22.83 12.46
N ILE A 686 27.92 23.03 11.15
CA ILE A 686 29.15 23.21 10.42
C ILE A 686 29.33 24.70 10.10
N PRO A 687 30.45 25.34 10.50
CA PRO A 687 30.62 26.76 10.26
C PRO A 687 30.73 27.08 8.77
N LEU A 688 29.93 28.06 8.34
CA LEU A 688 29.94 28.56 6.96
C LEU A 688 30.76 29.84 6.81
N THR A 689 31.10 30.45 7.94
CA THR A 689 31.92 31.66 8.02
C THR A 689 33.19 31.36 8.78
N SER A 690 34.18 32.27 8.70
CA SER A 690 35.39 32.16 9.52
C SER A 690 35.13 32.28 11.03
N ARG A 691 33.91 32.64 11.45
CA ARG A 691 33.52 32.65 12.86
C ARG A 691 32.92 31.31 13.23
N THR A 692 33.47 30.71 14.26
CA THR A 692 33.21 29.34 14.69
C THR A 692 33.17 29.28 16.21
N ASP A 693 32.53 28.27 16.78
CA ASP A 693 32.71 27.90 18.17
C ASP A 693 33.47 26.57 18.28
N ARG A 694 33.97 26.27 19.49
CA ARG A 694 34.80 25.09 19.74
C ARG A 694 34.10 23.77 19.38
N THR A 695 32.77 23.70 19.51
CA THR A 695 32.00 22.49 19.24
C THR A 695 31.87 22.29 17.73
N SER A 696 31.45 23.32 17.00
CA SER A 696 31.34 23.27 15.54
C SER A 696 32.70 23.02 14.86
N GLU A 697 33.80 23.54 15.39
CA GLU A 697 35.15 23.21 14.87
C GLU A 697 35.52 21.73 15.09
N ARG A 698 35.19 21.18 16.27
CA ARG A 698 35.45 19.77 16.56
C ARG A 698 34.65 18.86 15.63
N GLN A 699 33.36 19.16 15.42
CA GLN A 699 32.51 18.42 14.49
C GLN A 699 33.11 18.39 13.09
N PHE A 700 33.48 19.57 12.55
CA PHE A 700 34.10 19.64 11.23
C PHE A 700 35.46 18.92 11.14
N SER A 701 36.31 19.03 12.17
CA SER A 701 37.63 18.37 12.17
C SER A 701 37.56 16.84 12.21
N GLN A 702 36.46 16.29 12.71
CA GLN A 702 36.23 14.85 12.84
C GLN A 702 35.57 14.24 11.61
N MET A 703 35.06 15.07 10.68
CA MET A 703 34.53 14.61 9.40
C MET A 703 35.63 13.98 8.53
N THR A 704 35.25 13.02 7.69
CA THR A 704 36.15 12.48 6.66
C THR A 704 36.45 13.54 5.60
N ASP A 705 37.50 13.33 4.80
CA ASP A 705 37.86 14.31 3.77
C ASP A 705 36.74 14.45 2.74
N GLN A 706 36.06 13.35 2.39
CA GLN A 706 34.88 13.35 1.52
C GLN A 706 33.70 14.14 2.11
N GLN A 707 33.33 13.89 3.38
CA GLN A 707 32.25 14.65 4.04
C GLN A 707 32.52 16.16 4.02
N ARG A 708 33.77 16.57 4.27
CA ARG A 708 34.15 17.99 4.20
C ARG A 708 34.09 18.54 2.76
N ARG A 709 34.36 17.71 1.74
CA ARG A 709 34.19 18.08 0.33
C ARG A 709 32.71 18.20 -0.05
N LEU A 710 31.84 17.29 0.40
CA LEU A 710 30.38 17.40 0.20
C LEU A 710 29.85 18.70 0.80
N VAL A 711 30.22 19.02 2.05
CA VAL A 711 29.86 20.30 2.68
C VAL A 711 30.35 21.48 1.84
N SER A 712 31.59 21.42 1.34
CA SER A 712 32.14 22.44 0.46
C SER A 712 31.38 22.55 -0.86
N ALA A 713 30.86 21.45 -1.41
CA ALA A 713 30.09 21.42 -2.65
C ALA A 713 28.65 21.96 -2.45
N LEU A 714 27.96 21.54 -1.39
CA LEU A 714 26.69 22.12 -0.94
C LEU A 714 26.84 23.64 -0.77
N TRP A 715 28.00 24.07 -0.28
CA TRP A 715 28.30 25.47 -0.05
C TRP A 715 28.46 26.30 -1.33
N HIS A 716 29.26 25.82 -2.28
CA HIS A 716 29.40 26.48 -3.59
C HIS A 716 28.08 26.52 -4.37
N SER A 717 27.20 25.56 -4.10
CA SER A 717 25.91 25.42 -4.76
C SER A 717 24.81 26.29 -4.18
N LEU A 718 25.00 26.86 -2.98
CA LEU A 718 23.96 27.62 -2.27
C LEU A 718 23.35 28.76 -3.11
N PRO A 719 24.11 29.60 -3.84
CA PRO A 719 23.52 30.65 -4.68
C PRO A 719 22.60 30.11 -5.78
N VAL A 720 22.97 28.96 -6.37
CA VAL A 720 22.16 28.28 -7.38
C VAL A 720 20.91 27.70 -6.72
N MET A 721 21.06 26.97 -5.61
CA MET A 721 19.94 26.42 -4.84
C MET A 721 18.95 27.50 -4.43
N MET A 722 19.44 28.66 -3.99
CA MET A 722 18.60 29.81 -3.64
C MET A 722 17.80 30.35 -4.82
N THR A 723 18.32 30.25 -6.04
CA THR A 723 17.61 30.69 -7.25
C THR A 723 16.59 29.64 -7.68
N GLU A 724 16.96 28.35 -7.62
CA GLU A 724 16.09 27.26 -8.03
C GLU A 724 14.89 27.07 -7.10
N MET A 725 15.08 27.11 -5.78
CA MET A 725 13.98 26.93 -4.84
C MET A 725 12.88 28.00 -4.97
N GLN A 726 13.18 29.18 -5.53
CA GLN A 726 12.20 30.25 -5.77
C GLN A 726 11.19 29.88 -6.88
N LYS A 727 11.54 28.93 -7.75
CA LYS A 727 10.67 28.49 -8.85
C LYS A 727 9.54 27.58 -8.35
N GLY A 728 9.79 26.85 -7.28
CA GLY A 728 8.86 25.86 -6.72
C GLY A 728 7.63 26.47 -6.04
N ARG A 729 6.59 25.64 -5.84
CA ARG A 729 5.36 26.09 -5.17
C ARG A 729 5.52 26.32 -3.68
N ASN A 730 6.37 25.55 -2.99
CA ASN A 730 6.51 25.70 -1.54
C ASN A 730 7.05 27.08 -1.20
N TRP A 731 7.91 27.65 -2.05
CA TRP A 731 8.34 29.04 -1.95
C TRP A 731 7.18 30.02 -1.84
N ARG A 732 6.19 29.89 -2.74
CA ARG A 732 5.01 30.75 -2.80
C ARG A 732 4.04 30.48 -1.64
N ARG A 733 3.85 29.23 -1.25
CA ARG A 733 2.88 28.83 -0.21
C ARG A 733 3.38 29.06 1.22
N ARG A 734 4.69 28.95 1.44
CA ARG A 734 5.32 29.04 2.77
C ARG A 734 6.01 30.41 3.01
N ASP A 735 5.52 31.45 2.34
CA ASP A 735 5.99 32.84 2.49
C ASP A 735 7.52 32.98 2.35
N GLY A 736 8.09 32.25 1.38
CA GLY A 736 9.53 32.18 1.14
C GLY A 736 10.13 33.53 0.76
N GLU A 737 9.39 34.34 -0.02
CA GLU A 737 9.82 35.68 -0.42
C GLU A 737 10.00 36.61 0.76
N ALA A 738 9.00 36.73 1.64
CA ALA A 738 9.13 37.57 2.84
C ALA A 738 10.19 37.01 3.79
N THR A 739 10.21 35.68 3.97
CA THR A 739 11.18 35.00 4.84
C THR A 739 12.59 35.30 4.37
N LEU A 740 13.01 34.89 3.17
CA LEU A 740 14.38 35.08 2.71
C LEU A 740 14.72 36.53 2.35
N GLY A 741 13.73 37.38 2.08
CA GLY A 741 13.93 38.83 1.98
C GLY A 741 14.63 39.41 3.21
N THR A 742 14.26 38.93 4.40
CA THR A 742 14.92 39.33 5.67
C THR A 742 16.34 38.77 5.83
N TRP A 743 16.64 37.65 5.17
CA TRP A 743 17.97 37.02 5.19
C TRP A 743 18.96 37.63 4.18
N GLN A 744 18.49 38.24 3.09
CA GLN A 744 19.36 38.80 2.04
C GLN A 744 20.48 39.71 2.56
N PRO A 745 20.26 40.65 3.50
CA PRO A 745 21.32 41.55 3.97
C PRO A 745 22.46 40.81 4.69
N ILE A 746 22.13 39.78 5.48
CA ILE A 746 23.14 39.00 6.19
C ILE A 746 23.89 38.09 5.20
N LEU A 747 23.18 37.42 4.30
CA LEU A 747 23.79 36.55 3.28
C LEU A 747 24.76 37.35 2.39
N LYS A 748 24.35 38.51 1.85
CA LYS A 748 25.22 39.40 1.05
C LYS A 748 26.46 39.86 1.82
N SER A 749 26.34 40.15 3.12
CA SER A 749 27.47 40.60 3.95
C SER A 749 28.56 39.54 4.15
N PHE A 750 28.20 38.28 3.93
CA PHE A 750 29.08 37.14 4.03
C PHE A 750 29.45 36.54 2.66
N GLU A 751 28.70 36.84 1.59
CA GLU A 751 28.91 36.34 0.21
C GLU A 751 30.37 36.37 -0.25
N ALA A 752 30.99 37.54 -0.20
CA ALA A 752 32.38 37.72 -0.59
C ALA A 752 33.41 37.03 0.35
N LYS A 753 33.02 36.73 1.60
CA LYS A 753 33.85 36.03 2.59
C LYS A 753 33.70 34.51 2.48
N PHE A 754 32.57 34.04 1.95
CA PHE A 754 32.24 32.62 1.83
C PHE A 754 33.23 31.87 0.95
N GLN A 755 33.51 32.39 -0.26
CA GLN A 755 34.47 31.76 -1.20
C GLN A 755 35.91 31.72 -0.66
N ARG A 756 36.22 32.50 0.38
CA ARG A 756 37.55 32.57 0.98
C ARG A 756 37.67 31.77 2.27
N SER A 757 36.58 31.20 2.77
CA SER A 757 36.57 30.39 3.99
C SER A 757 37.42 29.13 3.83
N ARG A 758 38.10 28.68 4.89
CA ARG A 758 38.84 27.40 4.87
C ARG A 758 37.91 26.19 4.66
N PHE A 759 36.62 26.35 5.00
CA PHE A 759 35.59 25.32 4.87
C PHE A 759 35.10 25.14 3.42
N ALA A 760 35.28 26.15 2.57
CA ALA A 760 34.81 26.16 1.18
C ALA A 760 35.92 25.84 0.15
N ARG A 761 37.16 25.58 0.58
CA ARG A 761 38.31 25.35 -0.30
C ARG A 761 38.60 23.88 -0.58
N LEU A 762 37.72 22.98 -0.13
CA LEU A 762 37.99 21.55 -0.13
C LEU A 762 37.46 20.84 -1.37
N ALA A 763 36.39 21.37 -1.99
CA ALA A 763 35.88 20.91 -3.28
C ALA A 763 36.07 21.98 -4.38
N PRO A 764 36.16 21.57 -5.67
CA PRO A 764 36.12 22.49 -6.80
C PRO A 764 34.89 23.41 -6.74
N SER A 765 35.01 24.64 -7.24
CA SER A 765 33.88 25.57 -7.34
C SER A 765 33.03 25.27 -8.58
N GLU A 766 32.56 24.03 -8.68
CA GLU A 766 31.67 23.61 -9.75
C GLU A 766 30.20 23.90 -9.36
N PRO A 767 29.37 24.35 -10.32
CA PRO A 767 27.95 24.53 -10.06
C PRO A 767 27.28 23.17 -9.84
N VAL A 768 26.26 23.14 -8.96
CA VAL A 768 25.39 21.97 -8.84
C VAL A 768 24.76 21.63 -10.18
N ILE A 769 24.80 20.35 -10.52
CA ILE A 769 24.18 19.80 -11.72
C ILE A 769 22.79 19.31 -11.30
N ILE A 770 21.76 19.91 -11.86
CA ILE A 770 20.38 19.47 -11.63
C ILE A 770 20.09 18.43 -12.69
N THR A 771 20.23 17.16 -12.31
CA THR A 771 19.86 16.05 -13.16
C THR A 771 18.36 15.93 -13.07
N LYS A 772 17.63 16.34 -14.12
CA LYS A 772 16.23 15.89 -14.19
C LYS A 772 16.26 14.37 -14.13
N PRO A 773 15.47 13.72 -13.26
CA PRO A 773 15.32 12.28 -13.33
C PRO A 773 15.12 11.90 -14.81
N ALA A 774 15.77 10.83 -15.28
CA ALA A 774 15.24 10.13 -16.45
C ALA A 774 13.74 10.04 -16.20
N SER A 775 12.92 10.64 -17.09
CA SER A 775 11.52 10.96 -16.82
C SER A 775 10.89 9.84 -16.02
N ASP A 776 10.01 10.14 -15.06
CA ASP A 776 9.31 9.11 -14.28
C ASP A 776 8.87 7.95 -15.18
N GLY A 777 8.50 8.25 -16.44
CA GLY A 777 8.70 7.42 -17.64
C GLY A 777 9.57 6.15 -17.59
N ALA A 778 10.88 6.22 -17.38
CA ALA A 778 11.78 5.05 -17.42
C ALA A 778 11.63 4.14 -16.19
N ALA A 779 11.44 4.72 -15.00
CA ALA A 779 11.10 3.96 -13.78
C ALA A 779 9.68 3.38 -13.89
N MET A 780 8.74 4.16 -14.46
CA MET A 780 7.38 3.77 -14.78
C MET A 780 7.33 2.70 -15.85
N MET A 781 8.28 2.66 -16.79
CA MET A 781 8.49 1.58 -17.74
C MET A 781 9.04 0.34 -17.04
N GLY A 782 10.00 0.47 -16.13
CA GLY A 782 10.45 -0.63 -15.28
C GLY A 782 9.30 -1.24 -14.47
N MET A 783 8.47 -0.40 -13.85
CA MET A 783 7.31 -0.84 -13.06
C MET A 783 6.17 -1.39 -13.91
N MET A 784 5.88 -0.78 -15.06
CA MET A 784 4.92 -1.35 -16.02
C MET A 784 5.41 -2.70 -16.51
N MET A 785 6.66 -2.81 -16.94
CA MET A 785 7.24 -4.06 -17.40
C MET A 785 7.33 -5.10 -16.28
N ALA A 786 7.50 -4.71 -15.01
CA ALA A 786 7.46 -5.62 -13.85
C ALA A 786 6.03 -6.10 -13.54
N SER A 787 5.05 -5.20 -13.44
CA SER A 787 3.62 -5.55 -13.27
C SER A 787 3.05 -6.38 -14.43
N MET A 788 3.72 -6.27 -15.57
CA MET A 788 3.44 -7.05 -16.77
C MET A 788 4.19 -8.38 -16.69
N ALA A 789 5.49 -8.39 -16.40
CA ALA A 789 6.33 -9.59 -16.34
C ALA A 789 6.00 -10.57 -15.21
N ASP A 790 5.05 -10.27 -14.33
CA ASP A 790 4.56 -11.22 -13.33
C ASP A 790 4.01 -12.47 -14.03
N ASP A 791 4.78 -13.56 -13.91
CA ASP A 791 4.35 -14.90 -14.28
C ASP A 791 2.97 -15.15 -13.64
N ALA A 792 2.04 -15.72 -14.41
CA ALA A 792 0.70 -15.94 -13.89
C ALA A 792 0.76 -16.81 -12.61
N PRO A 793 -0.04 -16.48 -11.59
CA PRO A 793 0.04 -17.17 -10.31
C PRO A 793 -0.28 -18.67 -10.45
N PHE A 794 0.58 -19.51 -9.87
CA PHE A 794 0.28 -20.93 -9.73
C PHE A 794 -0.82 -21.11 -8.68
N VAL A 795 -1.99 -21.59 -9.08
CA VAL A 795 -3.11 -21.80 -8.15
C VAL A 795 -2.69 -22.79 -7.06
N LEU A 796 -2.82 -22.40 -5.77
CA LEU A 796 -2.30 -23.13 -4.60
C LEU A 796 -0.77 -23.33 -4.57
N GLY A 797 -0.02 -22.66 -5.45
CA GLY A 797 1.42 -22.86 -5.60
C GLY A 797 1.77 -24.19 -6.28
N LEU A 798 0.81 -24.81 -6.97
CA LEU A 798 0.94 -26.10 -7.63
C LEU A 798 0.99 -25.97 -9.15
N LEU A 799 1.68 -26.90 -9.81
CA LEU A 799 1.63 -27.03 -11.26
C LEU A 799 0.23 -27.50 -11.69
N ARG A 800 -0.19 -27.14 -12.90
CA ARG A 800 -1.54 -27.50 -13.40
C ARG A 800 -1.79 -29.00 -13.45
N ASP A 801 -0.77 -29.80 -13.79
CA ASP A 801 -0.87 -31.27 -13.80
C ASP A 801 -1.18 -31.85 -12.40
N ASP A 802 -0.80 -31.14 -11.33
CA ASP A 802 -1.09 -31.51 -9.94
C ASP A 802 -2.49 -31.04 -9.48
N LEU A 803 -3.18 -30.22 -10.29
CA LEU A 803 -4.54 -29.72 -10.05
C LEU A 803 -5.61 -30.52 -10.80
N ASP A 804 -5.26 -31.66 -11.40
CA ASP A 804 -6.17 -32.46 -12.21
C ASP A 804 -7.33 -33.05 -11.39
N TRP A 805 -8.54 -32.72 -11.80
CA TRP A 805 -9.80 -33.22 -11.23
C TRP A 805 -10.17 -34.63 -11.71
N THR A 806 -9.53 -35.14 -12.76
CA THR A 806 -9.94 -36.38 -13.45
C THR A 806 -9.73 -37.65 -12.63
N ASP A 807 -8.87 -37.63 -11.61
CA ASP A 807 -8.64 -38.75 -10.68
C ASP A 807 -9.65 -38.81 -9.51
N GLN A 808 -10.72 -38.01 -9.54
CA GLN A 808 -11.74 -37.94 -8.49
C GLN A 808 -13.10 -38.54 -8.96
N PRO A 809 -13.86 -39.27 -8.11
CA PRO A 809 -15.12 -39.92 -8.48
C PRO A 809 -16.28 -39.01 -8.92
N ALA A 810 -16.05 -37.70 -9.07
CA ALA A 810 -17.04 -36.68 -9.45
C ALA A 810 -16.77 -36.04 -10.82
N ALA A 811 -15.77 -36.52 -11.57
CA ALA A 811 -15.33 -35.94 -12.85
C ALA A 811 -16.39 -35.94 -13.98
N SER A 812 -17.54 -36.59 -13.82
CA SER A 812 -18.60 -36.60 -14.85
C SER A 812 -19.56 -35.39 -14.82
N VAL A 813 -19.36 -34.43 -13.92
CA VAL A 813 -20.33 -33.32 -13.71
C VAL A 813 -19.96 -32.04 -14.49
N LEU A 814 -18.72 -31.90 -14.96
CA LEU A 814 -18.26 -30.72 -15.71
C LEU A 814 -18.39 -30.84 -17.24
N ASP A 815 -18.64 -32.05 -17.77
CA ASP A 815 -18.79 -32.30 -19.21
C ASP A 815 -20.19 -31.96 -19.77
N GLN A 816 -21.11 -31.39 -18.97
CA GLN A 816 -22.41 -30.90 -19.47
C GLN A 816 -22.70 -29.46 -18.99
N PRO A 817 -22.12 -28.45 -19.66
CA PRO A 817 -22.19 -27.05 -19.22
C PRO A 817 -23.59 -26.44 -19.27
N ALA A 818 -24.51 -26.97 -20.09
CA ALA A 818 -25.75 -26.27 -20.45
C ALA A 818 -27.05 -26.81 -19.81
N LEU A 819 -27.06 -28.04 -19.29
CA LEU A 819 -28.30 -28.65 -18.74
C LEU A 819 -28.34 -28.66 -17.21
N GLY A 820 -27.20 -28.45 -16.55
CA GLY A 820 -27.15 -28.23 -15.12
C GLY A 820 -27.87 -26.94 -14.74
N LEU A 821 -27.50 -25.81 -15.34
CA LEU A 821 -27.86 -24.44 -14.94
C LEU A 821 -29.37 -24.13 -14.81
N LEU A 822 -30.28 -24.99 -15.31
CA LEU A 822 -31.73 -24.69 -15.42
C LEU A 822 -32.68 -25.58 -14.62
N ALA A 823 -32.23 -26.61 -13.90
CA ALA A 823 -33.12 -27.48 -13.13
C ALA A 823 -32.95 -27.29 -11.62
N GLY A 824 -33.93 -26.63 -10.99
CA GLY A 824 -34.11 -26.63 -9.54
C GLY A 824 -34.87 -27.87 -9.09
N ALA A 825 -34.27 -28.69 -8.23
CA ALA A 825 -34.98 -29.57 -7.31
C ALA A 825 -34.05 -30.08 -6.20
N ILE A 826 -34.53 -29.94 -4.97
CA ILE A 826 -33.98 -30.46 -3.72
C ILE A 826 -34.06 -32.00 -3.72
N THR A 827 -32.96 -32.73 -3.53
CA THR A 827 -32.98 -34.13 -3.05
C THR A 827 -31.74 -34.55 -2.26
N GLY A 828 -31.88 -34.62 -0.92
CA GLY A 828 -31.35 -35.71 -0.07
C GLY A 828 -29.87 -35.71 0.38
N PRO A 829 -29.52 -36.41 1.48
CA PRO A 829 -28.30 -36.14 2.27
C PRO A 829 -27.07 -37.02 1.97
N ASP A 830 -27.09 -37.91 0.96
CA ASP A 830 -26.05 -38.96 0.86
C ASP A 830 -25.27 -39.04 -0.47
N ASP A 831 -25.54 -38.16 -1.46
CA ASP A 831 -24.74 -38.10 -2.69
C ASP A 831 -24.14 -36.69 -2.85
N GLY A 832 -22.83 -36.62 -3.08
CA GLY A 832 -22.00 -35.43 -2.94
C GLY A 832 -22.39 -34.22 -3.81
N PHE A 833 -22.18 -33.04 -3.23
CA PHE A 833 -22.41 -31.71 -3.81
C PHE A 833 -21.52 -31.46 -5.05
N GLY A 834 -22.09 -31.07 -6.19
CA GLY A 834 -21.37 -30.85 -7.46
C GLY A 834 -20.87 -29.40 -7.66
N PHE A 835 -19.86 -29.20 -8.51
CA PHE A 835 -19.32 -27.86 -8.86
C PHE A 835 -20.42 -26.89 -9.37
N ALA A 836 -21.40 -27.41 -10.10
CA ALA A 836 -22.51 -26.62 -10.61
C ALA A 836 -23.46 -26.10 -9.51
N GLU A 837 -23.46 -26.70 -8.32
CA GLU A 837 -24.18 -26.20 -7.12
C GLU A 837 -23.35 -25.14 -6.38
N LEU A 838 -22.02 -25.21 -6.49
CA LEU A 838 -21.04 -24.24 -5.97
C LEU A 838 -21.13 -22.87 -6.68
N VAL A 839 -21.52 -22.88 -7.95
CA VAL A 839 -21.66 -21.72 -8.85
C VAL A 839 -23.08 -21.14 -8.79
N ARG A 840 -24.10 -21.93 -8.41
CA ARG A 840 -25.52 -21.57 -8.55
C ARG A 840 -26.18 -20.87 -7.36
N GLU A 841 -25.52 -20.75 -6.21
CA GLU A 841 -26.00 -19.89 -5.12
C GLU A 841 -25.15 -18.61 -5.01
N PRO A 842 -25.38 -17.61 -5.89
CA PRO A 842 -24.63 -16.35 -5.85
C PRO A 842 -24.84 -15.54 -4.56
N ALA A 843 -25.80 -15.93 -3.71
CA ALA A 843 -26.16 -15.23 -2.49
C ALA A 843 -25.97 -16.03 -1.18
N TYR A 844 -25.83 -17.36 -1.22
CA TYR A 844 -26.01 -18.16 -0.02
C TYR A 844 -25.03 -19.34 0.09
N GLN A 845 -24.53 -19.50 1.30
CA GLN A 845 -24.25 -20.79 1.87
C GLN A 845 -25.35 -21.09 2.92
N VAL A 846 -26.42 -20.28 2.98
CA VAL A 846 -27.49 -20.39 3.96
C VAL A 846 -28.43 -21.52 3.55
N LYS A 847 -28.61 -22.48 4.46
CA LYS A 847 -29.60 -23.55 4.40
C LYS A 847 -31.00 -23.12 3.94
#